data_AF-A0A974N992-F1
#
_entry.id   AF-A0A974N992-F1
#
_cell.length_a   1.000
_cell.length_b   1.000
_cell.length_c   1.000
_cell.angle_alpha   90.00
_cell.angle_beta   90.00
_cell.angle_gamma   90.00
#
_symmetry.space_group_name_H-M   'P 1'
#
loop_
_entity.id
_entity.type
_entity.pdbx_description
1 polymer ?
#
loop_
_entity_poly.entity_id
_entity_poly.type
_entity_poly.pdbx_seq_one_letter_code
_entity_poly.pdbx_strand_id
1 'polypeptide(L)'
;MSPAPQQVPLIVPELVALDASPGKEKKDVIEFLASVVAGAGRASSPDGLATDALAREATAPTGIPGGIAIPHCRSPHVLAPSLGFARLAEPVSFGAADDRDADLIFMIAAPAGADDFHLQLLAKLARGLMRTDFTDALRAAPTAQDVVRLVTQQVQPELLEDAPADAAPASTAAPTSHAAPAGSKGTVIVGVSSCPTGIAHTFMAAEALEQAGKERGVEVHIEGQGSGKIDWLDPALIEKADAVIFAHALPVKGRERFAGKPVIDVGVKAAVNDAGKLVDQALAAMKDPDAARVPAGGEGGEAAAEEEDEHWARRLQGAVMTGVSYMIPFVAAGGLLIALGFLLGGYDIALTPEGKTQSVAQTVFKEYTLWNPPGEVEGAAHSSGLLLYVGSIFLLLGQAAMGFLVPALAGYIAFGLAGRPGIAPGFAMGTVALAVNSGFIGGLIGGILAGYFAAWLAGLNVPKWLRGLMPVVIIPLGTTLVVGSVMYMFLGKPLAALMTSLQNGLTSMSSGGSAMILGVILGLMMCFDMGGPVNKAAYLFATAGLNPDSPPTMEIMAAVMAAGMVPPLAISVATFLRPRLFTKAEVENGRSAWLLGLSFITEGVIPFAAADPLRIIPATMAGGAVTGALSMAMHVGSRAPHGGVFVFFAIENFLGFVLAILAGMVVSAALVVVLKSAKKKSPAPAAA
;
A
#
# COMPACT_ATOMS: atom_id res chain seq x y z
N MET A 1 22.89 10.61 -38.50
CA MET A 1 22.28 9.94 -37.34
C MET A 1 21.81 11.02 -36.40
N SER A 2 20.51 11.20 -36.23
CA SER A 2 19.97 12.11 -35.21
C SER A 2 20.31 11.52 -33.83
N PRO A 3 20.81 12.32 -32.88
CA PRO A 3 21.10 11.83 -31.54
C PRO A 3 19.83 11.25 -30.90
N ALA A 4 19.98 10.24 -30.04
CA ALA A 4 18.87 9.68 -29.28
C ALA A 4 18.17 10.80 -28.47
N PRO A 5 16.84 10.73 -28.24
CA PRO A 5 16.09 11.80 -27.55
C PRO A 5 16.57 12.15 -26.14
N GLN A 6 17.47 11.35 -25.55
CA GLN A 6 18.10 11.59 -24.24
C GLN A 6 19.33 12.50 -24.28
N GLN A 7 19.89 12.84 -25.45
CA GLN A 7 21.10 13.68 -25.57
C GLN A 7 20.82 15.15 -25.88
N VAL A 8 19.57 15.55 -26.14
CA VAL A 8 19.24 16.96 -26.40
C VAL A 8 19.01 17.68 -25.06
N PRO A 9 19.69 18.80 -24.78
CA PRO A 9 19.45 19.59 -23.56
C PRO A 9 17.99 20.06 -23.50
N LEU A 10 17.34 19.79 -22.38
CA LEU A 10 15.94 20.15 -22.11
C LEU A 10 15.78 21.64 -21.82
N ILE A 11 16.81 22.27 -21.27
CA ILE A 11 16.85 23.71 -21.04
C ILE A 11 18.13 24.28 -21.64
N VAL A 12 18.01 25.44 -22.29
CA VAL A 12 19.11 26.23 -22.86
C VAL A 12 18.88 27.70 -22.50
N PRO A 13 19.88 28.59 -22.59
CA PRO A 13 19.71 29.98 -22.18
C PRO A 13 18.54 30.71 -22.86
N GLU A 14 18.23 30.35 -24.11
CA GLU A 14 17.12 30.91 -24.89
C GLU A 14 15.74 30.49 -24.35
N LEU A 15 15.67 29.47 -23.50
CA LEU A 15 14.45 29.01 -22.83
C LEU A 15 14.24 29.64 -21.44
N VAL A 16 15.14 30.55 -21.03
CA VAL A 16 15.12 31.19 -19.70
C VAL A 16 14.80 32.67 -19.83
N ALA A 17 13.77 33.10 -19.11
CA ALA A 17 13.43 34.51 -18.91
C ALA A 17 13.61 34.88 -17.43
N LEU A 18 14.48 35.84 -17.14
CA LEU A 18 14.69 36.35 -15.77
C LEU A 18 13.95 37.66 -15.57
N ASP A 19 13.33 37.79 -14.40
CA ASP A 19 12.64 38.99 -13.92
C ASP A 19 11.62 39.54 -14.95
N ALA A 20 10.86 38.62 -15.54
CA ALA A 20 9.90 38.90 -16.61
C ALA A 20 8.57 39.46 -16.08
N SER A 21 7.94 40.34 -16.86
CA SER A 21 6.61 40.93 -16.59
C SER A 21 5.62 40.62 -17.71
N PRO A 22 5.21 39.35 -17.90
CA PRO A 22 4.35 38.94 -19.01
C PRO A 22 2.90 39.45 -18.89
N GLY A 23 2.43 39.73 -17.68
CA GLY A 23 1.06 40.15 -17.37
C GLY A 23 0.67 39.76 -15.94
N LYS A 24 -0.60 39.95 -15.59
CA LYS A 24 -1.11 39.71 -14.23
C LYS A 24 -1.93 38.43 -14.11
N GLU A 25 -2.32 37.86 -15.24
CA GLU A 25 -3.11 36.64 -15.30
C GLU A 25 -2.21 35.46 -15.64
N LYS A 26 -2.53 34.27 -15.12
CA LYS A 26 -1.84 33.01 -15.47
C LYS A 26 -1.82 32.74 -16.97
N LYS A 27 -2.83 33.25 -17.69
CA LYS A 27 -2.92 33.19 -19.14
C LYS A 27 -1.75 33.90 -19.82
N ASP A 28 -1.45 35.12 -19.38
CA ASP A 28 -0.39 35.94 -19.95
C ASP A 28 0.99 35.26 -19.77
N VAL A 29 1.21 34.66 -18.60
CA VAL A 29 2.43 33.90 -18.28
C VAL A 29 2.59 32.66 -19.17
N ILE A 30 1.51 31.90 -19.40
CA ILE A 30 1.53 30.71 -20.24
C ILE A 30 1.78 31.08 -21.71
N GLU A 31 1.11 32.12 -22.23
CA GLU A 31 1.32 32.62 -23.61
C GLU A 31 2.76 33.14 -23.82
N PHE A 32 3.30 33.83 -22.81
CA PHE A 32 4.69 34.29 -22.83
C PHE A 32 5.68 33.12 -22.88
N LEU A 33 5.56 32.13 -21.99
CA LEU A 33 6.46 30.97 -21.98
C LEU A 33 6.32 30.12 -23.24
N ALA A 34 5.12 29.98 -23.80
CA ALA A 34 4.93 29.31 -25.09
C ALA A 34 5.66 30.05 -26.23
N SER A 35 5.67 31.39 -26.19
CA SER A 35 6.44 32.22 -27.12
C SER A 35 7.94 32.07 -26.94
N VAL A 36 8.44 31.97 -25.70
CA VAL A 36 9.85 31.67 -25.40
C VAL A 36 10.26 30.31 -25.97
N VAL A 37 9.46 29.27 -25.72
CA VAL A 37 9.71 27.91 -26.23
C VAL A 37 9.69 27.87 -27.76
N ALA A 38 8.74 28.54 -28.40
CA ALA A 38 8.69 28.64 -29.87
C ALA A 38 9.86 29.45 -30.45
N GLY A 39 10.22 30.58 -29.81
CA GLY A 39 11.34 31.43 -30.21
C GLY A 39 12.70 30.72 -30.16
N ALA A 40 12.86 29.76 -29.24
CA ALA A 40 14.03 28.89 -29.17
C ALA A 40 14.00 27.72 -30.20
N GLY A 41 13.03 27.71 -31.11
CA GLY A 41 12.88 26.68 -32.14
C GLY A 41 12.39 25.33 -31.62
N ARG A 42 11.83 25.27 -30.40
CA ARG A 42 11.39 24.02 -29.76
C ARG A 42 9.90 23.70 -29.98
N ALA A 43 9.14 24.66 -30.49
CA ALA A 43 7.75 24.49 -30.89
C ALA A 43 7.47 25.16 -32.24
N SER A 44 6.56 24.58 -33.03
CA SER A 44 6.17 25.06 -34.35
C SER A 44 5.13 26.18 -34.31
N SER A 45 4.40 26.32 -33.19
CA SER A 45 3.37 27.34 -32.99
C SER A 45 3.31 27.76 -31.51
N PRO A 46 3.59 29.03 -31.18
CA PRO A 46 3.44 29.54 -29.82
C PRO A 46 1.96 29.52 -29.39
N ASP A 47 1.05 29.98 -30.26
CA ASP A 47 -0.39 30.00 -29.96
C ASP A 47 -0.96 28.59 -29.76
N GLY A 48 -0.53 27.62 -30.55
CA GLY A 48 -0.93 26.23 -30.41
C GLY A 48 -0.46 25.63 -29.08
N LEU A 49 0.82 25.82 -28.72
CA LEU A 49 1.36 25.37 -27.45
C LEU A 49 0.68 26.04 -26.25
N ALA A 50 0.44 27.35 -26.32
CA ALA A 50 -0.26 28.09 -25.28
C ALA A 50 -1.70 27.59 -25.11
N THR A 51 -2.41 27.35 -26.21
CA THR A 51 -3.78 26.81 -26.18
C THR A 51 -3.84 25.45 -25.49
N ASP A 52 -2.92 24.53 -25.82
CA ASP A 52 -2.85 23.20 -25.19
C ASP A 52 -2.49 23.27 -23.70
N ALA A 53 -1.56 24.17 -23.33
CA ALA A 53 -1.18 24.41 -21.94
C ALA A 53 -2.33 24.99 -21.11
N LEU A 54 -3.08 25.95 -21.66
CA LEU A 54 -4.24 26.55 -21.01
C LEU A 54 -5.39 25.55 -20.85
N ALA A 55 -5.62 24.70 -21.86
CA ALA A 55 -6.61 23.63 -21.76
C ALA A 55 -6.26 22.65 -20.64
N ARG A 56 -4.97 22.30 -20.47
CA ARG A 56 -4.51 21.46 -19.37
C ARG A 56 -4.62 22.16 -18.01
N GLU A 57 -4.25 23.44 -17.93
CA GLU A 57 -4.39 24.25 -16.72
C GLU A 57 -5.85 24.35 -16.24
N ALA A 58 -6.81 24.41 -17.17
CA ALA A 58 -8.23 24.48 -16.84
C ALA A 58 -8.78 23.20 -16.19
N THR A 59 -8.12 22.05 -16.37
CA THR A 59 -8.56 20.79 -15.74
C THR A 59 -8.16 20.69 -14.27
N ALA A 60 -7.00 21.23 -13.91
CA ALA A 60 -6.51 21.29 -12.54
C ALA A 60 -5.40 22.35 -12.45
N PRO A 61 -5.38 23.20 -11.39
CA PRO A 61 -4.33 24.19 -11.17
C PRO A 61 -2.93 23.54 -11.14
N THR A 62 -1.93 24.24 -11.68
CA THR A 62 -0.53 23.76 -11.67
C THR A 62 0.38 24.49 -10.69
N GLY A 63 -0.19 25.37 -9.86
CA GLY A 63 0.50 25.96 -8.73
C GLY A 63 0.86 24.92 -7.68
N ILE A 64 2.09 24.99 -7.16
CA ILE A 64 2.55 24.19 -6.03
C ILE A 64 3.05 25.12 -4.91
N PRO A 65 3.05 24.65 -3.64
CA PRO A 65 3.48 25.48 -2.52
C PRO A 65 4.89 26.05 -2.69
N GLY A 66 5.12 27.24 -2.13
CA GLY A 66 6.43 27.90 -2.16
C GLY A 66 6.64 28.89 -3.30
N GLY A 67 5.56 29.36 -3.94
CA GLY A 67 5.62 30.37 -4.99
C GLY A 67 6.06 29.82 -6.35
N ILE A 68 5.59 28.63 -6.71
CA ILE A 68 6.04 27.93 -7.92
C ILE A 68 4.84 27.47 -8.74
N ALA A 69 4.94 27.50 -10.07
CA ALA A 69 3.96 26.89 -10.96
C ALA A 69 4.64 26.05 -12.04
N ILE A 70 3.99 24.94 -12.42
CA ILE A 70 4.50 24.03 -13.46
C ILE A 70 3.45 23.83 -14.56
N PRO A 71 3.12 24.86 -15.36
CA PRO A 71 2.24 24.70 -16.50
C PRO A 71 2.84 23.66 -17.45
N HIS A 72 2.06 22.66 -17.83
CA HIS A 72 2.58 21.55 -18.60
C HIS A 72 1.52 21.03 -19.57
N CYS A 73 1.93 20.61 -20.76
CA CYS A 73 1.04 19.94 -21.69
C CYS A 73 1.78 18.99 -22.61
N ARG A 74 1.00 18.11 -23.23
CA ARG A 74 1.39 17.36 -24.41
C ARG A 74 0.81 18.11 -25.60
N SER A 75 1.62 18.43 -26.59
CA SER A 75 1.16 19.21 -27.73
C SER A 75 1.77 18.68 -29.04
N PRO A 76 0.98 18.57 -30.12
CA PRO A 76 1.50 18.27 -31.45
C PRO A 76 2.38 19.41 -32.01
N HIS A 77 2.33 20.59 -31.38
CA HIS A 77 3.12 21.75 -31.76
C HIS A 77 4.53 21.74 -31.16
N VAL A 78 4.87 20.79 -30.29
CA VAL A 78 6.20 20.68 -29.70
C VAL A 78 7.09 19.82 -30.59
N LEU A 79 8.19 20.41 -31.09
CA LEU A 79 9.14 19.77 -31.99
C LEU A 79 10.21 18.98 -31.24
N ALA A 80 10.58 19.44 -30.04
CA ALA A 80 11.53 18.75 -29.16
C ALA A 80 11.14 18.95 -27.69
N PRO A 81 11.25 17.91 -26.83
CA PRO A 81 10.99 18.05 -25.41
C PRO A 81 11.82 19.18 -24.80
N SER A 82 11.17 20.09 -24.08
CA SER A 82 11.82 21.30 -23.59
C SER A 82 11.22 21.76 -22.27
N LEU A 83 12.05 22.44 -21.47
CA LEU A 83 11.69 23.09 -20.23
C LEU A 83 11.91 24.59 -20.37
N GLY A 84 10.82 25.34 -20.48
CA GLY A 84 10.84 26.80 -20.39
C GLY A 84 10.85 27.24 -18.93
N PHE A 85 11.62 28.27 -18.60
CA PHE A 85 11.66 28.83 -17.25
C PHE A 85 11.45 30.34 -17.27
N ALA A 86 10.61 30.83 -16.37
CA ALA A 86 10.49 32.26 -16.09
C ALA A 86 10.60 32.52 -14.57
N ARG A 87 11.47 33.45 -14.18
CA ARG A 87 11.38 34.15 -12.90
C ARG A 87 10.58 35.43 -13.12
N LEU A 88 9.46 35.61 -12.43
CA LEU A 88 8.58 36.77 -12.62
C LEU A 88 9.00 37.94 -11.72
N ALA A 89 8.95 39.15 -12.26
CA ALA A 89 9.14 40.38 -11.46
C ALA A 89 7.93 40.66 -10.54
N GLU A 90 6.73 40.34 -11.01
CA GLU A 90 5.49 40.37 -10.23
C GLU A 90 4.92 38.93 -10.17
N PRO A 91 4.81 38.32 -8.98
CA PRO A 91 4.25 36.97 -8.84
C PRO A 91 2.78 36.90 -9.32
N VAL A 92 2.39 35.76 -9.89
CA VAL A 92 1.03 35.54 -10.45
C VAL A 92 0.38 34.31 -9.84
N SER A 93 -0.93 34.37 -9.57
CA SER A 93 -1.66 33.26 -8.96
C SER A 93 -1.88 32.09 -9.94
N PHE A 94 -1.42 30.90 -9.54
CA PHE A 94 -1.62 29.63 -10.26
C PHE A 94 -2.43 28.60 -9.43
N GLY A 95 -3.09 29.05 -8.36
CA GLY A 95 -3.96 28.20 -7.52
C GLY A 95 -3.21 27.16 -6.69
N ALA A 96 -2.06 27.54 -6.12
CA ALA A 96 -1.32 26.69 -5.18
C ALA A 96 -2.10 26.49 -3.87
N ALA A 97 -1.89 25.34 -3.21
CA ALA A 97 -2.62 24.97 -1.99
C ALA A 97 -2.29 25.85 -0.75
N ASP A 98 -1.20 26.60 -0.79
CA ASP A 98 -0.79 27.57 0.24
C ASP A 98 -1.24 29.00 -0.07
N ASP A 99 -2.08 29.19 -1.11
CA ASP A 99 -2.57 30.48 -1.60
C ASP A 99 -1.46 31.50 -1.93
N ARG A 100 -0.22 31.03 -2.18
CA ARG A 100 0.88 31.89 -2.60
C ARG A 100 0.93 32.06 -4.11
N ASP A 101 1.14 33.31 -4.54
CA ASP A 101 1.42 33.61 -5.95
C ASP A 101 2.80 33.11 -6.36
N ALA A 102 2.91 32.65 -7.62
CA ALA A 102 4.09 32.02 -8.15
C ALA A 102 5.04 33.03 -8.79
N ASP A 103 6.31 33.03 -8.34
CA ASP A 103 7.41 33.80 -8.91
C ASP A 103 8.33 32.94 -9.79
N LEU A 104 8.34 31.63 -9.59
CA LEU A 104 9.10 30.68 -10.42
C LEU A 104 8.15 29.83 -11.26
N ILE A 105 8.26 29.92 -12.59
CA ILE A 105 7.37 29.23 -13.52
C ILE A 105 8.18 28.29 -14.40
N PHE A 106 7.79 27.02 -14.43
CA PHE A 106 8.41 25.98 -15.24
C PHE A 106 7.43 25.40 -16.27
N MET A 107 7.57 25.79 -17.53
CA MET A 107 6.77 25.21 -18.61
C MET A 107 7.37 23.90 -19.10
N ILE A 108 6.67 22.79 -18.89
CA ILE A 108 7.04 21.49 -19.49
C ILE A 108 6.32 21.33 -20.83
N ALA A 109 7.06 21.44 -21.93
CA ALA A 109 6.57 21.23 -23.28
C ALA A 109 6.99 19.85 -23.80
N ALA A 110 6.04 18.92 -23.94
CA ALA A 110 6.29 17.57 -24.42
C ALA A 110 5.58 17.29 -25.77
N PRO A 111 6.25 16.62 -26.74
CA PRO A 111 5.60 16.15 -27.97
C PRO A 111 4.45 15.17 -27.68
N ALA A 112 3.47 15.12 -28.58
CA ALA A 112 2.40 14.12 -28.53
C ALA A 112 2.99 12.68 -28.58
N GLY A 113 2.56 11.81 -27.64
CA GLY A 113 3.01 10.41 -27.55
C GLY A 113 4.21 10.14 -26.62
N ALA A 114 4.74 11.15 -25.94
CA ALA A 114 5.87 11.03 -25.01
C ALA A 114 5.44 10.88 -23.53
N ASP A 115 4.52 9.94 -23.24
CA ASP A 115 3.85 9.84 -21.93
C ASP A 115 4.81 9.50 -20.78
N ASP A 116 5.65 8.49 -20.96
CA ASP A 116 6.62 8.07 -19.93
C ASP A 116 7.68 9.15 -19.67
N PHE A 117 8.11 9.86 -20.73
CA PHE A 117 9.11 10.92 -20.62
C PHE A 117 8.57 12.14 -19.87
N HIS A 118 7.35 12.57 -20.19
CA HIS A 118 6.69 13.70 -19.55
C HIS A 118 6.58 13.51 -18.03
N LEU A 119 6.14 12.32 -17.61
CA LEU A 119 5.99 11.98 -16.18
C LEU A 119 7.35 11.89 -15.47
N GLN A 120 8.38 11.35 -16.13
CA GLN A 120 9.74 11.29 -15.57
C GLN A 120 10.34 12.68 -15.38
N LEU A 121 10.17 13.60 -16.34
CA LEU A 121 10.66 14.97 -16.25
C LEU A 121 9.94 15.74 -15.14
N LEU A 122 8.60 15.61 -15.05
CA LEU A 122 7.83 16.21 -13.97
C LEU A 122 8.30 15.72 -12.60
N ALA A 123 8.54 14.41 -12.44
CA ALA A 123 9.06 13.85 -11.20
C ALA A 123 10.48 14.34 -10.86
N LYS A 124 11.38 14.44 -11.84
CA LYS A 124 12.75 14.95 -11.63
C LYS A 124 12.75 16.42 -11.21
N LEU A 125 11.93 17.25 -11.87
CA LEU A 125 11.85 18.68 -11.59
C LEU A 125 11.14 18.96 -10.25
N ALA A 126 10.01 18.30 -9.98
CA ALA A 126 9.27 18.45 -8.73
C ALA A 126 10.14 18.12 -7.50
N ARG A 127 11.02 17.10 -7.60
CA ARG A 127 12.01 16.79 -6.55
C ARG A 127 12.96 17.94 -6.24
N GLY A 128 13.46 18.65 -7.27
CA GLY A 128 14.31 19.82 -7.08
C GLY A 128 13.55 20.98 -6.45
N LEU A 129 12.32 21.22 -6.91
CA LEU A 129 11.48 22.33 -6.45
C LEU A 129 10.99 22.19 -5.01
N MET A 130 11.03 20.99 -4.42
CA MET A 130 10.77 20.78 -2.99
C MET A 130 11.94 21.21 -2.09
N ARG A 131 13.13 21.45 -2.65
CA ARG A 131 14.30 21.83 -1.88
C ARG A 131 14.49 23.35 -1.90
N THR A 132 14.52 23.97 -0.72
CA THR A 132 14.63 25.42 -0.58
C THR A 132 15.94 25.96 -1.14
N ASP A 133 17.05 25.22 -0.99
CA ASP A 133 18.36 25.60 -1.55
C ASP A 133 18.34 25.74 -3.07
N PHE A 134 17.65 24.82 -3.76
CA PHE A 134 17.48 24.87 -5.21
C PHE A 134 16.60 26.04 -5.63
N THR A 135 15.46 26.25 -4.97
CA THR A 135 14.56 27.36 -5.30
C THR A 135 15.16 28.73 -4.97
N ASP A 136 15.94 28.83 -3.89
CA ASP A 136 16.64 30.05 -3.50
C ASP A 136 17.79 30.34 -4.47
N ALA A 137 18.52 29.30 -4.91
CA ALA A 137 19.53 29.45 -5.96
C ALA A 137 18.93 29.94 -7.28
N LEU A 138 17.73 29.46 -7.66
CA LEU A 138 17.01 29.95 -8.85
C LEU A 138 16.54 31.41 -8.70
N ARG A 139 16.07 31.80 -7.50
CA ARG A 139 15.70 33.19 -7.20
C ARG A 139 16.90 34.12 -7.17
N ALA A 140 18.07 33.63 -6.76
CA ALA A 140 19.31 34.40 -6.72
C ALA A 140 20.11 34.35 -8.02
N ALA A 141 19.76 33.48 -8.97
CA ALA A 141 20.52 33.28 -10.20
C ALA A 141 20.63 34.59 -11.01
N PRO A 142 21.85 35.10 -11.27
CA PRO A 142 22.03 36.38 -11.95
C PRO A 142 21.92 36.26 -13.47
N THR A 143 22.08 35.07 -14.03
CA THR A 143 22.11 34.85 -15.48
C THR A 143 21.29 33.64 -15.91
N ALA A 144 20.85 33.64 -17.18
CA ALA A 144 20.15 32.50 -17.78
C ALA A 144 21.01 31.23 -17.77
N GLN A 145 22.32 31.37 -17.93
CA GLN A 145 23.30 30.28 -17.87
C GLN A 145 23.35 29.63 -16.48
N ASP A 146 23.24 30.42 -15.40
CA ASP A 146 23.18 29.88 -14.05
C ASP A 146 21.93 29.03 -13.83
N VAL A 147 20.77 29.51 -14.30
CA VAL A 147 19.53 28.72 -14.28
C VAL A 147 19.67 27.44 -15.08
N VAL A 148 20.20 27.51 -16.30
CA VAL A 148 20.43 26.33 -17.15
C VAL A 148 21.31 25.32 -16.42
N ARG A 149 22.39 25.76 -15.78
CA ARG A 149 23.30 24.88 -15.03
C ARG A 149 22.59 24.23 -13.84
N LEU A 150 21.90 25.02 -13.02
CA LEU A 150 21.15 24.53 -11.85
C LEU A 150 20.09 23.50 -12.27
N VAL A 151 19.28 23.83 -13.27
CA VAL A 151 18.22 22.97 -13.76
C VAL A 151 18.79 21.71 -14.44
N THR A 152 19.82 21.84 -15.27
CA THR A 152 20.48 20.70 -15.92
C THR A 152 21.04 19.73 -14.88
N GLN A 153 21.68 20.24 -13.81
CA GLN A 153 22.14 19.39 -12.71
C GLN A 153 21.00 18.61 -12.05
N GLN A 154 19.79 19.17 -12.02
CA GLN A 154 18.61 18.51 -11.45
C GLN A 154 17.94 17.51 -12.39
N VAL A 155 17.86 17.79 -13.70
CA VAL A 155 17.05 17.00 -14.63
C VAL A 155 17.86 16.14 -15.62
N GLN A 156 19.08 16.56 -15.96
CA GLN A 156 20.03 15.90 -16.87
C GLN A 156 21.49 16.05 -16.40
N PRO A 157 21.86 15.59 -15.18
CA PRO A 157 23.21 15.74 -14.63
C PRO A 157 24.30 15.13 -15.53
N GLU A 158 23.95 14.09 -16.30
CA GLU A 158 24.83 13.43 -17.27
C GLU A 158 25.40 14.41 -18.32
N LEU A 159 24.70 15.49 -18.66
CA LEU A 159 25.18 16.49 -19.63
C LEU A 159 26.27 17.41 -19.06
N LEU A 160 26.47 17.42 -17.74
CA LEU A 160 27.49 18.22 -17.07
C LEU A 160 28.80 17.44 -16.86
N GLU A 161 28.76 16.10 -16.90
CA GLU A 161 29.93 15.23 -16.71
C GLU A 161 30.79 15.10 -17.98
N ASP A 162 30.22 15.38 -19.17
CA ASP A 162 30.85 15.23 -20.49
C ASP A 162 31.36 16.57 -21.11
N ALA A 163 31.34 17.69 -20.39
CA ALA A 163 31.78 18.98 -20.92
C ALA A 163 33.32 19.11 -20.97
N PRO A 164 33.95 19.39 -22.13
CA PRO A 164 35.39 19.68 -22.20
C PRO A 164 35.68 20.99 -21.46
N ALA A 165 36.68 20.95 -20.56
CA ALA A 165 37.15 22.13 -19.87
C ALA A 165 37.88 23.08 -20.83
N ASP A 166 37.24 24.18 -21.26
CA ASP A 166 37.99 25.37 -21.68
C ASP A 166 37.22 26.71 -21.61
N ALA A 167 38.02 27.76 -21.34
CA ALA A 167 37.77 29.22 -21.27
C ALA A 167 36.92 29.75 -20.08
N ALA A 168 37.38 30.59 -19.13
CA ALA A 168 38.59 31.41 -18.92
C ALA A 168 38.55 31.98 -17.46
N PRO A 169 39.43 32.91 -17.00
CA PRO A 169 40.89 32.99 -17.04
C PRO A 169 41.53 32.85 -15.63
N ALA A 170 42.86 32.75 -15.63
CA ALA A 170 43.75 32.42 -14.52
C ALA A 170 43.63 33.27 -13.23
N SER A 171 43.64 32.57 -12.09
CA SER A 171 44.36 33.01 -10.89
C SER A 171 45.36 31.93 -10.50
N THR A 172 46.58 32.36 -10.26
CA THR A 172 47.82 31.59 -10.18
C THR A 172 47.92 30.70 -8.94
N ALA A 173 48.02 29.39 -9.13
CA ALA A 173 48.81 28.49 -8.28
C ALA A 173 49.12 27.19 -9.04
N ALA A 174 50.41 26.92 -9.26
CA ALA A 174 50.92 25.68 -9.84
C ALA A 174 50.79 24.49 -8.85
N PRO A 175 50.77 23.24 -9.34
CA PRO A 175 50.28 22.09 -8.59
C PRO A 175 51.31 21.63 -7.57
N THR A 176 50.92 21.58 -6.30
CA THR A 176 51.63 20.74 -5.33
C THR A 176 50.94 19.39 -5.29
N SER A 177 51.72 18.35 -5.53
CA SER A 177 51.36 16.99 -5.15
C SER A 177 51.04 17.00 -3.65
N HIS A 178 49.77 16.93 -3.30
CA HIS A 178 49.38 16.59 -1.93
C HIS A 178 49.32 15.08 -1.83
N ALA A 179 50.48 14.56 -1.41
CA ALA A 179 50.55 13.40 -0.54
C ALA A 179 49.37 13.42 0.44
N ALA A 180 48.72 12.26 0.55
CA ALA A 180 47.61 12.03 1.44
C ALA A 180 47.94 12.57 2.85
N PRO A 181 47.06 13.37 3.46
CA PRO A 181 47.13 13.57 4.90
C PRO A 181 46.67 12.26 5.54
N ALA A 182 47.57 11.61 6.27
CA ALA A 182 47.17 10.66 7.28
C ALA A 182 46.38 11.41 8.37
N GLY A 183 45.08 11.13 8.51
CA GLY A 183 44.32 11.43 9.73
C GLY A 183 42.98 12.16 9.60
N SER A 184 41.92 11.45 9.18
CA SER A 184 40.72 11.21 10.00
C SER A 184 39.97 10.00 9.41
N LYS A 185 39.60 9.01 10.23
CA LYS A 185 38.70 7.94 9.77
C LYS A 185 37.32 8.59 9.56
N GLY A 186 36.92 8.80 8.31
CA GLY A 186 35.57 9.26 7.99
C GLY A 186 34.54 8.24 8.49
N THR A 187 33.46 8.72 9.09
CA THR A 187 32.38 7.84 9.55
C THR A 187 31.62 7.29 8.36
N VAL A 188 31.41 5.97 8.34
CA VAL A 188 30.72 5.26 7.25
C VAL A 188 29.46 4.61 7.81
N ILE A 189 28.31 4.88 7.20
CA ILE A 189 27.04 4.23 7.50
C ILE A 189 26.59 3.46 6.26
N VAL A 190 26.17 2.21 6.44
CA VAL A 190 25.59 1.41 5.36
C VAL A 190 24.12 1.16 5.64
N GLY A 191 23.37 0.64 4.67
CA GLY A 191 21.97 0.34 4.93
C GLY A 191 21.25 -0.35 3.80
N VAL A 192 19.99 -0.66 4.07
CA VAL A 192 19.10 -1.32 3.11
C VAL A 192 17.79 -0.57 3.06
N SER A 193 17.28 -0.30 1.86
CA SER A 193 15.90 0.13 1.66
C SER A 193 15.07 -0.97 0.98
N SER A 194 13.80 -1.17 1.38
CA SER A 194 12.93 -2.16 0.71
C SER A 194 11.43 -1.85 0.79
N CYS A 195 10.75 -1.74 -0.35
CA CYS A 195 9.32 -1.46 -0.44
C CYS A 195 8.60 -2.47 -1.38
N PRO A 196 7.36 -2.91 -1.08
CA PRO A 196 6.60 -3.88 -1.90
C PRO A 196 6.45 -3.52 -3.37
N THR A 197 6.32 -2.23 -3.68
CA THR A 197 6.18 -1.75 -5.07
C THR A 197 7.52 -1.56 -5.77
N GLY A 198 8.63 -1.60 -5.03
CA GLY A 198 9.99 -1.77 -5.55
C GLY A 198 10.52 -0.73 -6.52
N ILE A 199 9.82 0.39 -6.75
CA ILE A 199 10.10 1.33 -7.83
C ILE A 199 10.41 2.76 -7.32
N ALA A 200 9.59 3.34 -6.44
CA ALA A 200 9.79 4.72 -6.00
C ALA A 200 10.34 4.78 -4.57
N HIS A 201 9.58 4.30 -3.58
CA HIS A 201 9.94 4.49 -2.18
C HIS A 201 11.23 3.78 -1.76
N THR A 202 11.61 2.67 -2.38
CA THR A 202 12.90 2.00 -2.14
C THR A 202 14.06 2.94 -2.49
N PHE A 203 14.05 3.49 -3.71
CA PHE A 203 15.13 4.35 -4.17
C PHE A 203 15.08 5.74 -3.52
N MET A 204 13.88 6.27 -3.26
CA MET A 204 13.72 7.54 -2.52
C MET A 204 14.25 7.44 -1.09
N ALA A 205 14.03 6.33 -0.39
CA ALA A 205 14.59 6.13 0.95
C ALA A 205 16.11 6.03 0.93
N ALA A 206 16.68 5.33 -0.06
CA ALA A 206 18.13 5.25 -0.25
C ALA A 206 18.72 6.64 -0.51
N GLU A 207 18.18 7.37 -1.50
CA GLU A 207 18.63 8.71 -1.89
C GLU A 207 18.49 9.71 -0.73
N ALA A 208 17.39 9.67 0.02
CA ALA A 208 17.18 10.55 1.17
C ALA A 208 18.19 10.31 2.29
N LEU A 209 18.52 9.04 2.59
CA LEU A 209 19.53 8.69 3.60
C LEU A 209 20.94 9.05 3.15
N GLU A 210 21.28 8.82 1.87
CA GLU A 210 22.58 9.21 1.30
C GLU A 210 22.77 10.73 1.32
N GLN A 211 21.72 11.47 0.96
CA GLN A 211 21.73 12.93 0.99
C GLN A 211 21.85 13.47 2.43
N ALA A 212 21.09 12.89 3.37
CA ALA A 212 21.16 13.25 4.78
C ALA A 212 22.55 12.98 5.39
N GLY A 213 23.24 11.93 4.92
CA GLY A 213 24.64 11.64 5.24
C GLY A 213 25.58 12.73 4.76
N LYS A 214 25.47 13.11 3.48
CA LYS A 214 26.29 14.18 2.88
C LYS A 214 26.15 15.50 3.63
N GLU A 215 24.93 15.88 4.01
CA GLU A 215 24.66 17.09 4.81
C GLU A 215 25.35 17.08 6.19
N ARG A 216 25.64 15.89 6.73
CA ARG A 216 26.28 15.67 8.03
C ARG A 216 27.77 15.35 7.92
N GLY A 217 28.33 15.35 6.71
CA GLY A 217 29.73 14.97 6.47
C GLY A 217 30.01 13.49 6.74
N VAL A 218 29.00 12.63 6.60
CA VAL A 218 29.07 11.18 6.83
C VAL A 218 28.88 10.46 5.50
N GLU A 219 29.71 9.44 5.25
CA GLU A 219 29.57 8.62 4.06
C GLU A 219 28.45 7.59 4.28
N VAL A 220 27.35 7.71 3.54
CA VAL A 220 26.20 6.80 3.63
C VAL A 220 26.05 6.05 2.31
N HIS A 221 25.86 4.72 2.37
CA HIS A 221 25.58 3.87 1.20
C HIS A 221 24.40 2.96 1.47
N ILE A 222 23.37 3.00 0.62
CA ILE A 222 22.16 2.19 0.81
C ILE A 222 21.94 1.24 -0.38
N GLU A 223 21.87 -0.07 -0.14
CA GLU A 223 21.39 -1.00 -1.16
C GLU A 223 19.86 -1.00 -1.26
N GLY A 224 19.35 -0.80 -2.48
CA GLY A 224 17.92 -0.85 -2.77
C GLY A 224 17.44 -2.28 -3.07
N GLN A 225 16.64 -2.84 -2.17
CA GLN A 225 16.02 -4.17 -2.33
C GLN A 225 14.58 -4.06 -2.84
N GLY A 226 14.43 -3.58 -4.08
CA GLY A 226 13.15 -3.48 -4.78
C GLY A 226 12.71 -4.77 -5.47
N SER A 227 11.69 -4.67 -6.34
CA SER A 227 11.19 -5.79 -7.16
C SER A 227 12.07 -6.09 -8.38
N GLY A 228 13.15 -5.32 -8.57
CA GLY A 228 14.15 -5.50 -9.62
C GLY A 228 15.38 -6.28 -9.13
N LYS A 229 16.46 -6.23 -9.92
CA LYS A 229 17.77 -6.77 -9.50
C LYS A 229 18.27 -5.96 -8.30
N ILE A 230 18.80 -6.66 -7.28
CA ILE A 230 19.45 -6.04 -6.13
C ILE A 230 20.90 -5.75 -6.49
N ASP A 231 21.31 -4.50 -6.37
CA ASP A 231 22.70 -4.10 -6.44
C ASP A 231 23.26 -4.12 -5.01
N TRP A 232 23.90 -5.23 -4.67
CA TRP A 232 24.41 -5.52 -3.34
C TRP A 232 25.60 -4.60 -2.99
N LEU A 233 25.65 -4.14 -1.74
CA LEU A 233 26.83 -3.43 -1.22
C LEU A 233 28.06 -4.35 -1.19
N ASP A 234 29.23 -3.75 -1.45
CA ASP A 234 30.52 -4.44 -1.36
C ASP A 234 30.76 -4.94 0.09
N PRO A 235 31.06 -6.24 0.30
CA PRO A 235 31.39 -6.77 1.62
C PRO A 235 32.48 -5.98 2.37
N ALA A 236 33.49 -5.47 1.66
CA ALA A 236 34.57 -4.68 2.26
C ALA A 236 34.08 -3.30 2.76
N LEU A 237 33.04 -2.75 2.13
CA LEU A 237 32.38 -1.53 2.57
C LEU A 237 31.51 -1.79 3.81
N ILE A 238 30.78 -2.91 3.81
CA ILE A 238 30.01 -3.34 4.98
C ILE A 238 30.95 -3.51 6.17
N GLU A 239 32.05 -4.25 6.03
CA GLU A 239 33.02 -4.47 7.12
C GLU A 239 33.49 -3.16 7.76
N LYS A 240 33.82 -2.15 6.95
CA LYS A 240 34.30 -0.83 7.38
C LYS A 240 33.24 0.08 8.00
N ALA A 241 31.94 -0.24 7.82
CA ALA A 241 30.87 0.63 8.29
C ALA A 241 30.76 0.68 9.82
N ASP A 242 30.50 1.86 10.36
CA ASP A 242 30.37 2.13 11.78
C ASP A 242 28.95 1.90 12.32
N ALA A 243 27.92 2.01 11.47
CA ALA A 243 26.52 1.73 11.79
C ALA A 243 25.72 1.29 10.54
N VAL A 244 24.53 0.75 10.77
CA VAL A 244 23.61 0.33 9.70
C VAL A 244 22.19 0.90 9.86
N ILE A 245 21.56 1.33 8.76
CA ILE A 245 20.17 1.77 8.71
C ILE A 245 19.35 0.81 7.85
N PHE A 246 18.32 0.18 8.43
CA PHE A 246 17.34 -0.61 7.70
C PHE A 246 16.04 0.17 7.55
N ALA A 247 15.69 0.49 6.31
CA ALA A 247 14.52 1.28 5.94
C ALA A 247 13.56 0.43 5.10
N HIS A 248 12.69 -0.35 5.74
CA HIS A 248 12.02 -1.44 5.04
C HIS A 248 10.55 -1.65 5.38
N ALA A 249 9.79 -2.12 4.40
CA ALA A 249 8.39 -2.54 4.47
C ALA A 249 8.23 -4.01 4.03
N LEU A 250 9.29 -4.60 3.48
CA LEU A 250 9.50 -6.03 3.33
C LEU A 250 10.74 -6.45 4.14
N PRO A 251 10.89 -7.72 4.55
CA PRO A 251 12.10 -8.17 5.24
C PRO A 251 13.38 -7.91 4.44
N VAL A 252 14.41 -7.37 5.09
CA VAL A 252 15.75 -7.17 4.51
C VAL A 252 16.39 -8.52 4.21
N LYS A 253 16.83 -8.72 2.97
CA LYS A 253 17.59 -9.90 2.53
C LYS A 253 19.07 -9.72 2.87
N GLY A 254 19.73 -10.78 3.31
CA GLY A 254 21.17 -10.75 3.59
C GLY A 254 21.54 -9.87 4.78
N ARG A 255 20.70 -9.84 5.81
CA ARG A 255 20.84 -8.98 7.01
C ARG A 255 22.06 -9.38 7.85
N GLU A 256 22.38 -10.67 7.87
CA GLU A 256 23.51 -11.27 8.58
C GLU A 256 24.87 -10.68 8.18
N ARG A 257 25.00 -10.15 6.95
CA ARG A 257 26.22 -9.47 6.48
C ARG A 257 26.56 -8.23 7.32
N PHE A 258 25.59 -7.65 8.02
CA PHE A 258 25.74 -6.45 8.85
C PHE A 258 25.94 -6.77 10.35
N ALA A 259 26.12 -8.05 10.71
CA ALA A 259 26.31 -8.55 12.07
C ALA A 259 27.24 -7.69 12.94
N GLY A 260 26.84 -7.48 14.21
CA GLY A 260 27.60 -6.76 15.23
C GLY A 260 27.55 -5.23 15.15
N LYS A 261 27.04 -4.65 14.06
CA LYS A 261 26.97 -3.19 13.87
C LYS A 261 25.76 -2.57 14.58
N PRO A 262 25.89 -1.38 15.19
CA PRO A 262 24.75 -0.61 15.70
C PRO A 262 23.71 -0.40 14.59
N VAL A 263 22.43 -0.64 14.89
CA VAL A 263 21.35 -0.66 13.89
C VAL A 263 20.21 0.30 14.24
N ILE A 264 19.77 1.05 13.23
CA ILE A 264 18.51 1.78 13.22
C ILE A 264 17.54 1.07 12.26
N ASP A 265 16.44 0.55 12.79
CA ASP A 265 15.49 -0.27 12.05
C ASP A 265 14.10 0.40 12.00
N VAL A 266 13.69 0.84 10.81
CA VAL A 266 12.50 1.66 10.60
C VAL A 266 11.77 1.34 9.30
N GLY A 267 10.52 1.80 9.19
CA GLY A 267 9.76 1.73 7.95
C GLY A 267 10.30 2.64 6.85
N VAL A 268 10.18 2.23 5.58
CA VAL A 268 10.61 3.00 4.39
C VAL A 268 10.14 4.45 4.41
N LYS A 269 8.90 4.70 4.87
CA LYS A 269 8.31 6.05 4.92
C LYS A 269 9.07 6.98 5.87
N ALA A 270 9.59 6.46 6.99
CA ALA A 270 10.41 7.24 7.91
C ALA A 270 11.75 7.61 7.26
N ALA A 271 12.34 6.73 6.46
CA ALA A 271 13.56 7.05 5.72
C ALA A 271 13.34 8.10 4.62
N VAL A 272 12.16 8.15 4.01
CA VAL A 272 11.84 9.21 3.03
C VAL A 272 11.61 10.55 3.71
N ASN A 273 10.92 10.58 4.86
CA ASN A 273 10.46 11.82 5.48
C ASN A 273 11.43 12.39 6.53
N ASP A 274 12.16 11.51 7.22
CA ASP A 274 12.93 11.83 8.43
C ASP A 274 14.40 11.35 8.31
N ALA A 275 14.93 11.23 7.10
CA ALA A 275 16.28 10.70 6.82
C ALA A 275 17.37 11.32 7.70
N GLY A 276 17.35 12.65 7.86
CA GLY A 276 18.30 13.37 8.70
C GLY A 276 18.29 12.88 10.15
N LYS A 277 17.10 12.73 10.73
CA LYS A 277 16.93 12.22 12.10
C LYS A 277 17.44 10.79 12.23
N LEU A 278 17.27 9.96 11.21
CA LEU A 278 17.76 8.57 11.22
C LEU A 278 19.28 8.50 11.15
N VAL A 279 19.92 9.37 10.36
CA VAL A 279 21.39 9.50 10.34
C VAL A 279 21.89 10.01 11.70
N ASP A 280 21.21 10.99 12.31
CA ASP A 280 21.56 11.47 13.66
C ASP A 280 21.43 10.37 14.72
N GLN A 281 20.37 9.54 14.62
CA GLN A 281 20.19 8.38 15.48
C GLN A 281 21.27 7.32 15.27
N ALA A 282 21.68 7.06 14.03
CA ALA A 282 22.77 6.14 13.72
C ALA A 282 24.10 6.64 14.32
N LEU A 283 24.39 7.93 14.20
CA LEU A 283 25.57 8.57 14.80
C LEU A 283 25.57 8.52 16.33
N ALA A 284 24.39 8.67 16.95
CA ALA A 284 24.23 8.52 18.38
C ALA A 284 24.43 7.05 18.83
N ALA A 285 23.85 6.11 18.09
CA ALA A 285 23.96 4.67 18.35
C ALA A 285 25.41 4.15 18.27
N MET A 286 26.27 4.78 17.47
CA MET A 286 27.71 4.46 17.45
C MET A 286 28.41 4.72 18.79
N LYS A 287 27.92 5.69 19.58
CA LYS A 287 28.53 6.13 20.84
C LYS A 287 27.88 5.49 22.07
N ASP A 288 26.77 4.80 21.87
CA ASP A 288 25.99 4.17 22.93
C ASP A 288 26.36 2.68 23.07
N PRO A 289 26.95 2.25 24.22
CA PRO A 289 27.28 0.84 24.45
C PRO A 289 26.05 -0.08 24.43
N ASP A 290 24.88 0.44 24.77
CA ASP A 290 23.62 -0.30 24.89
C ASP A 290 22.75 -0.20 23.62
N ALA A 291 23.27 0.43 22.55
CA ALA A 291 22.56 0.52 21.28
C ALA A 291 22.23 -0.87 20.72
N ALA A 292 21.04 -1.00 20.14
CA ALA A 292 20.64 -2.19 19.40
C ALA A 292 21.67 -2.48 18.29
N ARG A 293 22.12 -3.73 18.19
CA ARG A 293 23.08 -4.20 17.17
C ARG A 293 22.45 -5.27 16.31
N VAL A 294 22.94 -5.40 15.07
CA VAL A 294 22.59 -6.55 14.23
C VAL A 294 23.11 -7.81 14.93
N PRO A 295 22.27 -8.83 15.15
CA PRO A 295 22.71 -10.09 15.76
C PRO A 295 23.89 -10.66 14.96
N ALA A 296 24.95 -11.08 15.66
CA ALA A 296 26.01 -11.85 15.03
C ALA A 296 25.56 -13.30 14.96
N GLY A 297 25.30 -13.79 13.74
CA GLY A 297 25.09 -15.20 13.49
C GLY A 297 26.32 -15.97 13.99
N GLY A 298 26.16 -16.69 15.10
CA GLY A 298 27.25 -17.43 15.73
C GLY A 298 27.60 -18.67 14.92
N GLU A 299 28.90 -18.93 14.73
CA GLU A 299 29.40 -20.22 14.30
C GLU A 299 28.99 -21.30 15.32
N GLY A 300 28.04 -22.13 14.92
CA GLY A 300 27.56 -23.30 15.63
C GLY A 300 26.39 -23.87 14.84
N GLY A 301 26.62 -24.97 14.14
CA GLY A 301 25.75 -25.56 13.11
C GLY A 301 24.37 -26.07 13.53
N GLU A 302 23.78 -25.51 14.58
CA GLU A 302 22.38 -25.72 14.99
C GLU A 302 21.54 -24.43 14.92
N ALA A 303 22.15 -23.23 15.02
CA ALA A 303 21.42 -21.94 15.00
C ALA A 303 21.14 -21.38 13.59
N ALA A 304 21.91 -21.81 12.58
CA ALA A 304 21.69 -21.39 11.18
C ALA A 304 20.37 -21.94 10.61
N ALA A 305 19.93 -23.13 11.07
CA ALA A 305 18.63 -23.67 10.73
C ALA A 305 17.51 -22.82 11.34
N GLU A 306 17.64 -22.36 12.59
CA GLU A 306 16.64 -21.53 13.26
C GLU A 306 16.52 -20.11 12.68
N GLU A 307 17.63 -19.44 12.31
CA GLU A 307 17.60 -18.11 11.67
C GLU A 307 17.12 -18.14 10.20
N GLU A 308 17.51 -19.17 9.44
CA GLU A 308 17.01 -19.39 8.08
C GLU A 308 15.52 -19.77 8.14
N ASP A 309 15.12 -20.54 9.17
CA ASP A 309 13.73 -20.87 9.48
C ASP A 309 12.91 -19.62 9.81
N GLU A 310 13.46 -18.71 10.60
CA GLU A 310 12.79 -17.48 10.99
C GLU A 310 12.65 -16.50 9.79
N HIS A 311 13.63 -16.44 8.88
CA HIS A 311 13.57 -15.57 7.70
C HIS A 311 12.57 -16.05 6.65
N TRP A 312 12.54 -17.35 6.34
CA TRP A 312 11.56 -17.88 5.38
C TRP A 312 10.14 -17.80 5.96
N ALA A 313 9.96 -18.08 7.25
CA ALA A 313 8.65 -18.03 7.89
C ALA A 313 8.09 -16.60 7.87
N ARG A 314 8.91 -15.59 8.19
CA ARG A 314 8.53 -14.18 8.09
C ARG A 314 8.23 -13.74 6.66
N ARG A 315 9.01 -14.20 5.68
CA ARG A 315 8.76 -13.91 4.26
C ARG A 315 7.45 -14.53 3.77
N LEU A 316 7.20 -15.79 4.11
CA LEU A 316 5.95 -16.47 3.78
C LEU A 316 4.76 -15.79 4.45
N GLN A 317 4.86 -15.48 5.74
CA GLN A 317 3.85 -14.73 6.47
C GLN A 317 3.55 -13.39 5.80
N GLY A 318 4.58 -12.63 5.43
CA GLY A 318 4.42 -11.36 4.71
C GLY A 318 3.69 -11.52 3.37
N ALA A 319 4.01 -12.56 2.60
CA ALA A 319 3.33 -12.84 1.34
C ALA A 319 1.86 -13.27 1.54
N VAL A 320 1.58 -14.12 2.53
CA VAL A 320 0.21 -14.49 2.89
C VAL A 320 -0.59 -13.27 3.30
N MET A 321 -0.03 -12.41 4.15
CA MET A 321 -0.69 -11.16 4.58
C MET A 321 -0.92 -10.17 3.43
N THR A 322 -0.01 -10.14 2.45
CA THR A 322 -0.19 -9.40 1.21
C THR A 322 -1.41 -9.93 0.46
N GLY A 323 -1.47 -11.25 0.25
CA GLY A 323 -2.63 -11.94 -0.31
C GLY A 323 -3.95 -11.53 0.32
N VAL A 324 -4.05 -11.68 1.64
CA VAL A 324 -5.27 -11.35 2.40
C VAL A 324 -5.63 -9.88 2.26
N SER A 325 -4.65 -8.97 2.39
CA SER A 325 -4.92 -7.53 2.36
C SER A 325 -5.43 -7.06 0.99
N TYR A 326 -4.88 -7.58 -0.11
CA TYR A 326 -5.34 -7.25 -1.46
C TYR A 326 -6.63 -7.97 -1.87
N MET A 327 -7.04 -9.00 -1.12
CA MET A 327 -8.32 -9.69 -1.30
C MET A 327 -9.49 -8.94 -0.64
N ILE A 328 -9.27 -8.24 0.48
CA ILE A 328 -10.32 -7.51 1.23
C ILE A 328 -11.17 -6.56 0.36
N PRO A 329 -10.61 -5.77 -0.57
CA PRO A 329 -11.42 -4.90 -1.44
C PRO A 329 -12.47 -5.66 -2.27
N PHE A 330 -12.18 -6.90 -2.68
CA PHE A 330 -13.15 -7.74 -3.40
C PHE A 330 -14.30 -8.18 -2.48
N VAL A 331 -14.01 -8.46 -1.21
CA VAL A 331 -15.03 -8.77 -0.20
C VAL A 331 -15.89 -7.55 0.08
N ALA A 332 -15.29 -6.37 0.23
CA ALA A 332 -16.03 -5.13 0.48
C ALA A 332 -16.96 -4.78 -0.70
N ALA A 333 -16.45 -4.82 -1.93
CA ALA A 333 -17.25 -4.56 -3.12
C ALA A 333 -18.32 -5.65 -3.34
N GLY A 334 -17.92 -6.92 -3.25
CA GLY A 334 -18.79 -8.07 -3.51
C GLY A 334 -19.87 -8.25 -2.45
N GLY A 335 -19.47 -8.32 -1.18
CA GLY A 335 -20.38 -8.53 -0.05
C GLY A 335 -21.42 -7.43 0.10
N LEU A 336 -21.04 -6.15 -0.07
CA LEU A 336 -21.98 -5.04 -0.01
C LEU A 336 -22.96 -5.05 -1.19
N LEU A 337 -22.50 -5.36 -2.41
CA LEU A 337 -23.38 -5.50 -3.56
C LEU A 337 -24.35 -6.69 -3.42
N ILE A 338 -23.90 -7.83 -2.88
CA ILE A 338 -24.79 -8.95 -2.54
C ILE A 338 -25.86 -8.50 -1.55
N ALA A 339 -25.45 -7.79 -0.49
CA ALA A 339 -26.38 -7.29 0.52
C ALA A 339 -27.41 -6.33 -0.10
N LEU A 340 -26.97 -5.32 -0.86
CA LEU A 340 -27.88 -4.42 -1.57
C LEU A 340 -28.77 -5.16 -2.57
N GLY A 341 -28.25 -6.21 -3.21
CA GLY A 341 -29.02 -7.11 -4.06
C GLY A 341 -30.20 -7.72 -3.31
N PHE A 342 -29.95 -8.31 -2.13
CA PHE A 342 -31.00 -8.86 -1.29
C PHE A 342 -31.97 -7.81 -0.74
N LEU A 343 -31.47 -6.61 -0.39
CA LEU A 343 -32.31 -5.51 0.10
C LEU A 343 -33.33 -5.07 -0.95
N LEU A 344 -32.93 -5.00 -2.21
CA LEU A 344 -33.77 -4.49 -3.31
C LEU A 344 -34.61 -5.60 -3.96
N GLY A 345 -34.00 -6.77 -4.17
CA GLY A 345 -34.59 -7.88 -4.93
C GLY A 345 -35.32 -8.91 -4.07
N GLY A 346 -35.02 -9.00 -2.77
CA GLY A 346 -35.42 -10.12 -1.93
C GLY A 346 -34.39 -11.27 -1.94
N TYR A 347 -34.57 -12.27 -1.07
CA TYR A 347 -33.64 -13.40 -0.95
C TYR A 347 -33.82 -14.48 -2.02
N ASP A 348 -35.04 -14.58 -2.51
CA ASP A 348 -35.47 -15.45 -3.58
C ASP A 348 -34.70 -15.23 -4.90
N ILE A 349 -34.15 -14.04 -5.12
CA ILE A 349 -33.33 -13.76 -6.31
C ILE A 349 -32.10 -14.68 -6.41
N ALA A 350 -31.59 -15.21 -5.29
CA ALA A 350 -30.48 -16.17 -5.28
C ALA A 350 -30.93 -17.62 -5.49
N LEU A 351 -32.22 -17.92 -5.32
CA LEU A 351 -32.74 -19.28 -5.39
C LEU A 351 -33.00 -19.70 -6.85
N THR A 352 -32.87 -21.00 -7.09
CA THR A 352 -33.26 -21.64 -8.36
C THR A 352 -34.65 -22.23 -8.19
N PRO A 353 -35.68 -21.74 -8.92
CA PRO A 353 -37.03 -22.30 -8.84
C PRO A 353 -37.07 -23.79 -9.22
N GLU A 354 -38.02 -24.54 -8.66
CA GLU A 354 -38.16 -25.97 -8.95
C GLU A 354 -38.28 -26.25 -10.45
N GLY A 355 -37.50 -27.22 -10.94
CA GLY A 355 -37.46 -27.57 -12.36
C GLY A 355 -36.66 -26.61 -13.27
N LYS A 356 -36.05 -25.54 -12.72
CA LYS A 356 -35.15 -24.64 -13.47
C LYS A 356 -33.68 -24.96 -13.18
N THR A 357 -32.80 -24.47 -14.05
CA THR A 357 -31.32 -24.61 -13.93
C THR A 357 -30.63 -23.29 -13.57
N GLN A 358 -31.38 -22.20 -13.45
CA GLN A 358 -30.87 -20.85 -13.24
C GLN A 358 -31.59 -20.21 -12.08
N SER A 359 -30.86 -19.41 -11.31
CA SER A 359 -31.46 -18.59 -10.27
C SER A 359 -32.42 -17.56 -10.87
N VAL A 360 -33.32 -17.03 -10.04
CA VAL A 360 -34.19 -15.91 -10.41
C VAL A 360 -33.34 -14.73 -10.93
N ALA A 361 -32.24 -14.37 -10.27
CA ALA A 361 -31.37 -13.28 -10.72
C ALA A 361 -30.74 -13.55 -12.10
N GLN A 362 -30.33 -14.79 -12.38
CA GLN A 362 -29.80 -15.17 -13.69
C GLN A 362 -30.86 -15.13 -14.78
N THR A 363 -32.08 -15.57 -14.48
CA THR A 363 -33.23 -15.46 -15.38
C THR A 363 -33.51 -13.99 -15.69
N VAL A 364 -33.57 -13.15 -14.64
CA VAL A 364 -33.80 -11.71 -14.75
C VAL A 364 -32.76 -11.03 -15.64
N PHE A 365 -31.47 -11.34 -15.44
CA PHE A 365 -30.38 -10.79 -16.24
C PHE A 365 -30.45 -11.20 -17.72
N LYS A 366 -30.87 -12.43 -18.03
CA LYS A 366 -30.89 -12.93 -19.41
C LYS A 366 -32.10 -12.47 -20.21
N GLU A 367 -33.24 -12.31 -19.54
CA GLU A 367 -34.52 -12.07 -20.21
C GLU A 367 -34.96 -10.60 -20.20
N TYR A 368 -34.40 -9.79 -19.30
CA TYR A 368 -34.84 -8.41 -19.07
C TYR A 368 -33.69 -7.41 -19.14
N THR A 369 -34.04 -6.14 -19.34
CA THR A 369 -33.09 -5.02 -19.33
C THR A 369 -33.72 -3.81 -18.65
N LEU A 370 -32.96 -2.72 -18.41
CA LEU A 370 -33.53 -1.46 -17.92
C LEU A 370 -34.63 -0.89 -18.82
N TRP A 371 -34.58 -1.21 -20.12
CA TRP A 371 -35.54 -0.75 -21.13
C TRP A 371 -36.72 -1.73 -21.32
N ASN A 372 -36.66 -2.90 -20.68
CA ASN A 372 -37.70 -3.91 -20.64
C ASN A 372 -37.71 -4.56 -19.26
N PRO A 373 -38.23 -3.87 -18.22
CA PRO A 373 -38.16 -4.35 -16.85
C PRO A 373 -39.03 -5.59 -16.65
N PRO A 374 -38.65 -6.49 -15.73
CA PRO A 374 -39.41 -7.69 -15.44
C PRO A 374 -40.80 -7.39 -14.87
N GLY A 375 -41.79 -8.14 -15.33
CA GLY A 375 -43.11 -8.19 -14.68
C GLY A 375 -43.05 -9.09 -13.45
N GLU A 376 -44.01 -10.02 -13.34
CA GLU A 376 -43.91 -11.12 -12.39
C GLU A 376 -42.96 -12.19 -12.96
N VAL A 377 -41.93 -12.54 -12.18
CA VAL A 377 -40.97 -13.58 -12.53
C VAL A 377 -41.20 -14.76 -11.60
N GLU A 378 -41.31 -15.95 -12.17
CA GLU A 378 -41.50 -17.19 -11.42
C GLU A 378 -40.39 -17.37 -10.37
N GLY A 379 -40.79 -17.50 -9.10
CA GLY A 379 -39.87 -17.61 -7.97
C GLY A 379 -39.47 -16.29 -7.31
N ALA A 380 -39.77 -15.13 -7.92
CA ALA A 380 -39.59 -13.81 -7.30
C ALA A 380 -40.87 -13.37 -6.57
N ALA A 381 -40.96 -13.73 -5.29
CA ALA A 381 -42.08 -13.39 -4.40
C ALA A 381 -41.93 -12.01 -3.74
N HIS A 382 -40.71 -11.50 -3.54
CA HIS A 382 -40.47 -10.30 -2.75
C HIS A 382 -40.49 -8.99 -3.54
N SER A 383 -40.06 -9.03 -4.80
CA SER A 383 -39.97 -7.83 -5.62
C SER A 383 -40.30 -8.11 -7.08
N SER A 384 -40.68 -7.07 -7.82
CA SER A 384 -40.94 -7.09 -9.25
C SER A 384 -40.44 -5.80 -9.90
N GLY A 385 -40.51 -5.69 -11.23
CA GLY A 385 -40.17 -4.45 -11.92
C GLY A 385 -38.70 -4.07 -11.78
N LEU A 386 -38.46 -2.76 -11.62
CA LEU A 386 -37.11 -2.19 -11.54
C LEU A 386 -36.33 -2.68 -10.31
N LEU A 387 -36.99 -2.87 -9.17
CA LEU A 387 -36.32 -3.30 -7.94
C LEU A 387 -35.80 -4.74 -8.06
N LEU A 388 -36.61 -5.64 -8.64
CA LEU A 388 -36.19 -7.00 -8.95
C LEU A 388 -34.99 -7.01 -9.91
N TYR A 389 -35.03 -6.17 -10.95
CA TYR A 389 -33.94 -6.05 -11.91
C TYR A 389 -32.66 -5.54 -11.26
N VAL A 390 -32.69 -4.38 -10.59
CA VAL A 390 -31.51 -3.78 -9.96
C VAL A 390 -30.96 -4.70 -8.87
N GLY A 391 -31.82 -5.28 -8.03
CA GLY A 391 -31.44 -6.24 -7.00
C GLY A 391 -30.74 -7.47 -7.59
N SER A 392 -31.28 -8.04 -8.67
CA SER A 392 -30.68 -9.17 -9.38
C SER A 392 -29.31 -8.82 -9.97
N ILE A 393 -29.16 -7.65 -10.61
CA ILE A 393 -27.88 -7.21 -11.17
C ILE A 393 -26.85 -6.97 -10.06
N PHE A 394 -27.24 -6.37 -8.93
CA PHE A 394 -26.35 -6.17 -7.79
C PHE A 394 -25.90 -7.50 -7.18
N LEU A 395 -26.81 -8.47 -7.03
CA LEU A 395 -26.43 -9.82 -6.59
C LEU A 395 -25.41 -10.44 -7.53
N LEU A 396 -25.66 -10.42 -8.85
CA LEU A 396 -24.76 -11.03 -9.84
C LEU A 396 -23.39 -10.35 -9.90
N LEU A 397 -23.34 -9.01 -9.85
CA LEU A 397 -22.07 -8.26 -9.76
C LEU A 397 -21.33 -8.59 -8.46
N GLY A 398 -22.06 -8.68 -7.36
CA GLY A 398 -21.50 -9.06 -6.07
C GLY A 398 -20.93 -10.48 -6.08
N GLN A 399 -21.64 -11.44 -6.66
CA GLN A 399 -21.17 -12.81 -6.86
C GLN A 399 -19.95 -12.86 -7.78
N ALA A 400 -19.91 -12.05 -8.84
CA ALA A 400 -18.75 -11.97 -9.73
C ALA A 400 -17.51 -11.43 -8.99
N ALA A 401 -17.67 -10.38 -8.18
CA ALA A 401 -16.58 -9.86 -7.34
C ALA A 401 -16.11 -10.89 -6.29
N MET A 402 -17.04 -11.58 -5.62
CA MET A 402 -16.73 -12.65 -4.69
C MET A 402 -16.03 -13.84 -5.37
N GLY A 403 -16.32 -14.11 -6.64
CA GLY A 403 -15.62 -15.13 -7.44
C GLY A 403 -14.11 -14.88 -7.59
N PHE A 404 -13.67 -13.62 -7.45
CA PHE A 404 -12.24 -13.27 -7.44
C PHE A 404 -11.57 -13.40 -6.07
N LEU A 405 -12.28 -13.76 -5.01
CA LEU A 405 -11.72 -13.86 -3.66
C LEU A 405 -10.51 -14.82 -3.61
N VAL A 406 -10.69 -16.07 -4.04
CA VAL A 406 -9.62 -17.08 -4.04
C VAL A 406 -8.53 -16.78 -5.10
N PRO A 407 -8.87 -16.39 -6.35
CA PRO A 407 -7.88 -15.93 -7.34
C PRO A 407 -7.03 -14.74 -6.88
N ALA A 408 -7.64 -13.71 -6.29
CA ALA A 408 -6.92 -12.52 -5.81
C ALA A 408 -5.98 -12.89 -4.66
N LEU A 409 -6.47 -13.65 -3.67
CA LEU A 409 -5.64 -14.17 -2.60
C LEU A 409 -4.40 -14.90 -3.16
N ALA A 410 -4.58 -15.89 -4.02
CA ALA A 410 -3.49 -16.69 -4.59
C ALA A 410 -2.52 -15.83 -5.43
N GLY A 411 -3.06 -14.94 -6.27
CA GLY A 411 -2.31 -14.00 -7.09
C GLY A 411 -1.43 -13.06 -6.28
N TYR A 412 -1.97 -12.48 -5.22
CA TYR A 412 -1.23 -11.53 -4.38
C TYR A 412 -0.28 -12.19 -3.38
N ILE A 413 -0.50 -13.47 -3.02
CA ILE A 413 0.52 -14.30 -2.36
C ILE A 413 1.71 -14.52 -3.29
N ALA A 414 1.44 -14.96 -4.52
CA ALA A 414 2.49 -15.20 -5.51
C ALA A 414 3.25 -13.90 -5.83
N PHE A 415 2.54 -12.78 -5.90
CA PHE A 415 3.13 -11.44 -5.99
C PHE A 415 4.03 -11.10 -4.80
N GLY A 416 3.59 -11.37 -3.56
CA GLY A 416 4.39 -11.14 -2.37
C GLY A 416 5.70 -11.95 -2.35
N LEU A 417 5.72 -13.13 -2.99
CA LEU A 417 6.91 -13.99 -3.06
C LEU A 417 7.83 -13.70 -4.26
N ALA A 418 7.26 -13.43 -5.43
CA ALA A 418 7.97 -13.36 -6.72
C ALA A 418 7.87 -12.00 -7.45
N GLY A 419 7.14 -11.03 -6.91
CA GLY A 419 6.84 -9.77 -7.57
C GLY A 419 5.85 -9.91 -8.73
N ARG A 420 5.81 -8.91 -9.62
CA ARG A 420 4.84 -8.82 -10.73
C ARG A 420 4.73 -10.08 -11.61
N PRO A 421 5.83 -10.79 -11.94
CA PRO A 421 5.74 -12.01 -12.76
C PRO A 421 4.92 -13.14 -12.12
N GLY A 422 4.78 -13.14 -10.79
CA GLY A 422 3.98 -14.13 -10.05
C GLY A 422 2.48 -13.89 -10.10
N ILE A 423 2.01 -12.70 -10.50
CA ILE A 423 0.58 -12.33 -10.45
C ILE A 423 -0.26 -13.28 -11.32
N ALA A 424 0.02 -13.33 -12.62
CA ALA A 424 -0.76 -14.14 -13.56
C ALA A 424 -0.83 -15.64 -13.17
N PRO A 425 0.30 -16.33 -12.91
CA PRO A 425 0.24 -17.73 -12.50
C PRO A 425 -0.44 -17.91 -11.13
N GLY A 426 -0.28 -16.99 -10.18
CA GLY A 426 -0.96 -17.06 -8.89
C GLY A 426 -2.49 -16.94 -9.04
N PHE A 427 -2.98 -15.98 -9.84
CA PHE A 427 -4.41 -15.86 -10.15
C PHE A 427 -4.95 -17.12 -10.82
N ALA A 428 -4.20 -17.69 -11.77
CA ALA A 428 -4.54 -18.96 -12.40
C ALA A 428 -4.60 -20.10 -11.37
N MET A 429 -3.69 -20.16 -10.39
CA MET A 429 -3.74 -21.20 -9.35
C MET A 429 -4.94 -21.05 -8.43
N GLY A 430 -5.36 -19.83 -8.13
CA GLY A 430 -6.60 -19.61 -7.37
C GLY A 430 -7.85 -20.01 -8.15
N THR A 431 -7.91 -19.80 -9.47
CA THR A 431 -9.04 -20.32 -10.27
C THR A 431 -9.01 -21.84 -10.38
N VAL A 432 -7.83 -22.45 -10.53
CA VAL A 432 -7.67 -23.91 -10.48
C VAL A 432 -8.12 -24.46 -9.12
N ALA A 433 -7.80 -23.79 -8.02
CA ALA A 433 -8.22 -24.21 -6.68
C ALA A 433 -9.75 -24.30 -6.54
N LEU A 434 -10.48 -23.34 -7.12
CA LEU A 434 -11.94 -23.38 -7.21
C LEU A 434 -12.41 -24.53 -8.10
N ALA A 435 -11.80 -24.70 -9.29
CA ALA A 435 -12.19 -25.75 -10.24
C ALA A 435 -12.03 -27.18 -9.68
N VAL A 436 -11.02 -27.41 -8.83
CA VAL A 436 -10.81 -28.71 -8.17
C VAL A 436 -11.55 -28.84 -6.83
N ASN A 437 -12.40 -27.88 -6.46
CA ASN A 437 -13.14 -27.84 -5.17
C ASN A 437 -12.24 -27.83 -3.92
N SER A 438 -11.02 -27.34 -4.05
CA SER A 438 -10.10 -27.14 -2.92
C SER A 438 -10.23 -25.76 -2.26
N GLY A 439 -11.06 -24.88 -2.83
CA GLY A 439 -11.47 -23.61 -2.25
C GLY A 439 -10.30 -22.73 -1.79
N PHE A 440 -10.48 -22.10 -0.63
CA PHE A 440 -9.47 -21.23 -0.02
C PHE A 440 -8.12 -21.92 0.23
N ILE A 441 -8.12 -23.16 0.76
CA ILE A 441 -6.88 -23.89 1.08
C ILE A 441 -6.09 -24.15 -0.19
N GLY A 442 -6.77 -24.55 -1.26
CA GLY A 442 -6.15 -24.70 -2.57
C GLY A 442 -5.60 -23.38 -3.12
N GLY A 443 -6.29 -22.27 -2.91
CA GLY A 443 -5.80 -20.94 -3.33
C GLY A 443 -4.56 -20.51 -2.56
N LEU A 444 -4.53 -20.75 -1.25
CA LEU A 444 -3.38 -20.50 -0.39
C LEU A 444 -2.17 -21.33 -0.85
N ILE A 445 -2.32 -22.65 -0.96
CA ILE A 445 -1.25 -23.56 -1.36
C ILE A 445 -0.81 -23.27 -2.80
N GLY A 446 -1.76 -23.11 -3.73
CA GLY A 446 -1.50 -22.80 -5.12
C GLY A 446 -0.77 -21.47 -5.31
N GLY A 447 -1.16 -20.43 -4.58
CA GLY A 447 -0.49 -19.13 -4.58
C GLY A 447 0.94 -19.21 -4.03
N ILE A 448 1.16 -19.96 -2.94
CA ILE A 448 2.49 -20.19 -2.37
C ILE A 448 3.38 -20.95 -3.36
N LEU A 449 2.89 -22.05 -3.94
CA LEU A 449 3.62 -22.84 -4.93
C LEU A 449 3.96 -22.02 -6.18
N ALA A 450 2.98 -21.27 -6.69
CA ALA A 450 3.20 -20.36 -7.83
C ALA A 450 4.24 -19.28 -7.49
N GLY A 451 4.17 -18.70 -6.30
CA GLY A 451 5.13 -17.70 -5.84
C GLY A 451 6.56 -18.24 -5.73
N TYR A 452 6.76 -19.39 -5.09
CA TYR A 452 8.09 -19.98 -4.98
C TYR A 452 8.65 -20.40 -6.35
N PHE A 453 7.83 -21.04 -7.19
CA PHE A 453 8.28 -21.48 -8.50
C PHE A 453 8.58 -20.30 -9.44
N ALA A 454 7.75 -19.25 -9.41
CA ALA A 454 8.01 -18.02 -10.16
C ALA A 454 9.28 -17.31 -9.67
N ALA A 455 9.51 -17.25 -8.35
CA ALA A 455 10.72 -16.68 -7.77
C ALA A 455 11.96 -17.49 -8.14
N TRP A 456 11.86 -18.82 -8.18
CA TRP A 456 12.92 -19.71 -8.64
C TRP A 456 13.29 -19.44 -10.11
N LEU A 457 12.29 -19.37 -11.01
CA LEU A 457 12.54 -19.02 -12.41
C LEU A 457 13.16 -17.62 -12.57
N ALA A 458 12.73 -16.66 -11.77
CA ALA A 458 13.27 -15.31 -11.77
C ALA A 458 14.74 -15.24 -11.34
N GLY A 459 15.19 -16.18 -10.49
CA GLY A 459 16.57 -16.27 -10.02
C GLY A 459 17.55 -16.91 -11.00
N LEU A 460 17.09 -17.43 -12.15
CA LEU A 460 17.94 -18.11 -13.11
C LEU A 460 18.83 -17.12 -13.91
N ASN A 461 20.11 -17.45 -14.02
CA ASN A 461 21.05 -16.70 -14.86
C ASN A 461 20.82 -17.00 -16.35
N VAL A 462 20.12 -16.12 -17.04
CA VAL A 462 19.78 -16.29 -18.48
C VAL A 462 20.59 -15.37 -19.40
N PRO A 463 20.80 -15.77 -20.68
CA PRO A 463 21.46 -14.94 -21.69
C PRO A 463 20.76 -13.58 -21.90
N LYS A 464 21.51 -12.55 -22.32
CA LYS A 464 21.02 -11.16 -22.43
C LYS A 464 19.73 -11.03 -23.26
N TRP A 465 19.61 -11.82 -24.33
CA TRP A 465 18.46 -11.79 -25.25
C TRP A 465 17.17 -12.34 -24.61
N LEU A 466 17.28 -13.21 -23.60
CA LEU A 466 16.12 -13.84 -22.95
C LEU A 466 15.61 -13.04 -21.74
N ARG A 467 16.43 -12.12 -21.21
CA ARG A 467 16.10 -11.35 -19.99
C ARG A 467 14.77 -10.59 -20.07
N GLY A 468 14.45 -9.99 -21.22
CA GLY A 468 13.17 -9.29 -21.42
C GLY A 468 11.96 -10.24 -21.48
N LEU A 469 12.16 -11.47 -21.95
CA LEU A 469 11.09 -12.48 -22.06
C LEU A 469 10.80 -13.19 -20.74
N MET A 470 11.75 -13.18 -19.79
CA MET A 470 11.58 -13.84 -18.48
C MET A 470 10.30 -13.40 -17.74
N PRO A 471 10.13 -12.12 -17.38
CA PRO A 471 8.95 -11.67 -16.62
C PRO A 471 7.65 -11.65 -17.44
N VAL A 472 7.74 -11.58 -18.77
CA VAL A 472 6.57 -11.40 -19.65
C VAL A 472 5.97 -12.74 -20.10
N VAL A 473 6.83 -13.70 -20.45
CA VAL A 473 6.39 -14.96 -21.07
C VAL A 473 6.86 -16.17 -20.26
N ILE A 474 8.16 -16.28 -19.98
CA ILE A 474 8.74 -17.52 -19.46
C ILE A 474 8.26 -17.82 -18.04
N ILE A 475 8.32 -16.84 -17.14
CA ILE A 475 7.89 -17.02 -15.74
C ILE A 475 6.38 -17.27 -15.67
N PRO A 476 5.49 -16.45 -16.27
CA PRO A 476 4.06 -16.72 -16.23
C PRO A 476 3.68 -18.07 -16.85
N LEU A 477 4.21 -18.40 -18.03
CA LEU A 477 3.90 -19.65 -18.73
C LEU A 477 4.43 -20.86 -17.97
N GLY A 478 5.72 -20.85 -17.63
CA GLY A 478 6.37 -21.97 -16.96
C GLY A 478 5.76 -22.25 -15.59
N THR A 479 5.48 -21.21 -14.81
CA THR A 479 4.84 -21.35 -13.51
C THR A 479 3.43 -21.89 -13.64
N THR A 480 2.62 -21.34 -14.54
CA THR A 480 1.24 -21.82 -14.75
C THR A 480 1.22 -23.27 -15.21
N LEU A 481 2.10 -23.64 -16.14
CA LEU A 481 2.20 -25.00 -16.66
C LEU A 481 2.57 -25.99 -15.56
N VAL A 482 3.65 -25.72 -14.82
CA VAL A 482 4.18 -26.66 -13.82
C VAL A 482 3.26 -26.72 -12.60
N VAL A 483 2.96 -25.58 -11.99
CA VAL A 483 2.16 -25.54 -10.76
C VAL A 483 0.71 -25.93 -11.05
N GLY A 484 0.16 -25.53 -12.20
CA GLY A 484 -1.17 -25.97 -12.64
C GLY A 484 -1.25 -27.47 -12.85
N SER A 485 -0.23 -28.08 -13.46
CA SER A 485 -0.16 -29.54 -13.60
C SER A 485 -0.08 -30.23 -12.24
N VAL A 486 0.71 -29.69 -11.30
CA VAL A 486 0.78 -30.21 -9.93
C VAL A 486 -0.58 -30.14 -9.23
N MET A 487 -1.27 -29.01 -9.36
CA MET A 487 -2.61 -28.81 -8.79
C MET A 487 -3.65 -29.77 -9.39
N TYR A 488 -3.71 -29.90 -10.72
CA TYR A 488 -4.71 -30.77 -11.35
C TYR A 488 -4.39 -32.27 -11.21
N MET A 489 -3.14 -32.66 -11.37
CA MET A 489 -2.76 -34.07 -11.47
C MET A 489 -2.50 -34.72 -10.11
N PHE A 490 -2.07 -33.95 -9.10
CA PHE A 490 -1.62 -34.51 -7.83
C PHE A 490 -2.35 -33.92 -6.62
N LEU A 491 -2.41 -32.60 -6.47
CA LEU A 491 -2.88 -31.97 -5.23
C LEU A 491 -4.39 -31.74 -5.15
N GLY A 492 -5.09 -31.61 -6.28
CA GLY A 492 -6.50 -31.19 -6.31
C GLY A 492 -7.43 -32.10 -5.50
N LYS A 493 -7.37 -33.42 -5.73
CA LYS A 493 -8.21 -34.39 -5.01
C LYS A 493 -7.90 -34.45 -3.50
N PRO A 494 -6.64 -34.57 -3.04
CA PRO A 494 -6.31 -34.51 -1.62
C PRO A 494 -6.78 -33.22 -0.94
N LEU A 495 -6.59 -32.07 -1.59
CA LEU A 495 -6.99 -30.78 -1.02
C LEU A 495 -8.51 -30.61 -0.97
N ALA A 496 -9.24 -31.09 -1.97
CA ALA A 496 -10.70 -31.14 -1.93
C ALA A 496 -11.21 -32.03 -0.79
N ALA A 497 -10.63 -33.23 -0.61
CA ALA A 497 -10.98 -34.12 0.49
C ALA A 497 -10.72 -33.48 1.86
N LEU A 498 -9.61 -32.75 2.00
CA LEU A 498 -9.30 -31.98 3.20
C LEU A 498 -10.35 -30.88 3.45
N MET A 499 -10.71 -30.10 2.42
CA MET A 499 -11.76 -29.08 2.53
C MET A 499 -13.10 -29.66 2.95
N THR A 500 -13.53 -30.76 2.33
CA THR A 500 -14.77 -31.44 2.70
C THR A 500 -14.72 -31.96 4.14
N SER A 501 -13.58 -32.53 4.56
CA SER A 501 -13.40 -32.99 5.95
C SER A 501 -13.50 -31.84 6.95
N LEU A 502 -12.92 -30.68 6.64
CA LEU A 502 -13.00 -29.48 7.48
C LEU A 502 -14.43 -28.95 7.54
N GLN A 503 -15.12 -28.86 6.40
CA GLN A 503 -16.52 -28.44 6.36
C GLN A 503 -17.42 -29.39 7.18
N ASN A 504 -17.23 -30.70 7.04
CA ASN A 504 -17.96 -31.69 7.83
C ASN A 504 -17.67 -31.54 9.34
N GLY A 505 -16.41 -31.29 9.70
CA GLY A 505 -15.99 -31.00 11.07
C GLY A 505 -16.70 -29.76 11.63
N LEU A 506 -16.68 -28.64 10.90
CA LEU A 506 -17.33 -27.40 11.31
C LEU A 506 -18.85 -27.56 11.42
N THR A 507 -19.48 -28.25 10.47
CA THR A 507 -20.91 -28.58 10.51
C THR A 507 -21.24 -29.42 11.74
N SER A 508 -20.41 -30.42 12.08
CA SER A 508 -20.59 -31.21 13.31
C SER A 508 -20.41 -30.37 14.59
N MET A 509 -19.53 -29.37 14.56
CA MET A 509 -19.32 -28.49 15.70
C MET A 509 -20.46 -27.49 15.89
N SER A 510 -20.98 -26.92 14.81
CA SER A 510 -22.11 -25.96 14.82
C SER A 510 -23.43 -26.66 15.17
N SER A 511 -23.67 -27.88 14.68
CA SER A 511 -24.86 -28.68 15.03
C SER A 511 -24.76 -29.44 16.36
N GLY A 512 -23.57 -29.48 16.98
CA GLY A 512 -23.29 -30.14 18.25
C GLY A 512 -23.08 -29.16 19.42
N GLY A 513 -22.78 -29.69 20.61
CA GLY A 513 -22.56 -28.89 21.83
C GLY A 513 -21.29 -28.02 21.85
N SER A 514 -20.45 -28.06 20.80
CA SER A 514 -19.18 -27.34 20.71
C SER A 514 -19.26 -26.02 19.93
N ALA A 515 -20.43 -25.64 19.41
CA ALA A 515 -20.63 -24.41 18.62
C ALA A 515 -20.14 -23.16 19.37
N MET A 516 -20.41 -23.11 20.68
CA MET A 516 -19.93 -22.05 21.56
C MET A 516 -18.41 -21.94 21.62
N ILE A 517 -17.69 -23.08 21.63
CA ILE A 517 -16.23 -23.11 21.69
C ILE A 517 -15.64 -22.54 20.40
N LEU A 518 -16.21 -22.91 19.25
CA LEU A 518 -15.83 -22.32 17.97
C LEU A 518 -16.06 -20.81 17.96
N GLY A 519 -17.22 -20.37 18.47
CA GLY A 519 -17.54 -18.95 18.64
C GLY A 519 -16.52 -18.22 19.53
N VAL A 520 -16.11 -18.81 20.65
CA VAL A 520 -15.05 -18.26 21.52
C VAL A 520 -13.75 -18.07 20.74
N ILE A 521 -13.29 -19.08 20.02
CA ILE A 521 -12.04 -19.03 19.26
C ILE A 521 -12.09 -17.90 18.21
N LEU A 522 -13.16 -17.87 17.41
CA LEU A 522 -13.35 -16.83 16.38
C LEU A 522 -13.42 -15.43 16.99
N GLY A 523 -14.12 -15.28 18.11
CA GLY A 523 -14.24 -14.02 18.83
C GLY A 523 -12.91 -13.52 19.40
N LEU A 524 -12.10 -14.43 19.95
CA LEU A 524 -10.74 -14.13 20.43
C LEU A 524 -9.85 -13.66 19.27
N MET A 525 -9.86 -14.39 18.15
CA MET A 525 -9.03 -14.06 16.98
C MET A 525 -9.40 -12.69 16.39
N MET A 526 -10.70 -12.39 16.27
CA MET A 526 -11.17 -11.11 15.76
C MET A 526 -10.74 -9.92 16.63
N CYS A 527 -10.58 -10.10 17.93
CA CYS A 527 -10.26 -9.01 18.85
C CYS A 527 -8.79 -8.95 19.27
N PHE A 528 -7.95 -9.85 18.75
CA PHE A 528 -6.56 -10.01 19.17
C PHE A 528 -5.66 -8.83 18.77
N ASP A 529 -5.72 -8.42 17.51
CA ASP A 529 -4.82 -7.42 16.92
C ASP A 529 -5.54 -6.33 16.08
N MET A 530 -6.87 -6.19 16.25
CA MET A 530 -7.67 -5.05 15.78
C MET A 530 -7.46 -4.69 14.29
N GLY A 531 -7.52 -5.70 13.41
CA GLY A 531 -7.26 -5.55 11.97
C GLY A 531 -5.87 -6.04 11.54
N GLY A 532 -5.09 -6.58 12.48
CA GLY A 532 -3.83 -7.26 12.21
C GLY A 532 -4.00 -8.67 11.58
N PRO A 533 -2.89 -9.43 11.47
CA PRO A 533 -2.88 -10.75 10.86
C PRO A 533 -3.89 -11.76 11.39
N VAL A 534 -4.11 -11.83 12.71
CA VAL A 534 -4.97 -12.83 13.36
C VAL A 534 -6.44 -12.49 13.12
N ASN A 535 -6.83 -11.23 13.28
CA ASN A 535 -8.16 -10.74 12.92
C ASN A 535 -8.47 -11.00 11.45
N LYS A 536 -7.54 -10.61 10.56
CA LYS A 536 -7.71 -10.82 9.11
C LYS A 536 -7.79 -12.30 8.75
N ALA A 537 -7.08 -13.19 9.45
CA ALA A 537 -7.17 -14.62 9.25
C ALA A 537 -8.55 -15.17 9.64
N ALA A 538 -9.11 -14.74 10.78
CA ALA A 538 -10.47 -15.11 11.19
C ALA A 538 -11.52 -14.61 10.19
N TYR A 539 -11.40 -13.36 9.73
CA TYR A 539 -12.29 -12.79 8.73
C TYR A 539 -12.19 -13.51 7.37
N LEU A 540 -10.97 -13.78 6.92
CA LEU A 540 -10.71 -14.57 5.72
C LEU A 540 -11.33 -15.97 5.79
N PHE A 541 -11.15 -16.65 6.92
CA PHE A 541 -11.71 -17.98 7.14
C PHE A 541 -13.24 -17.96 7.02
N ALA A 542 -13.91 -17.01 7.67
CA ALA A 542 -15.36 -16.87 7.60
C ALA A 542 -15.86 -16.49 6.20
N THR A 543 -15.23 -15.51 5.56
CA THR A 543 -15.66 -15.01 4.24
C THR A 543 -15.40 -15.99 3.12
N ALA A 544 -14.25 -16.68 3.13
CA ALA A 544 -13.91 -17.66 2.12
C ALA A 544 -14.65 -19.00 2.30
N GLY A 545 -15.09 -19.29 3.54
CA GLY A 545 -15.93 -20.45 3.86
C GLY A 545 -17.43 -20.20 3.70
N LEU A 546 -17.86 -18.94 3.53
CA LEU A 546 -19.27 -18.57 3.47
C LEU A 546 -19.95 -19.24 2.28
N ASN A 547 -20.94 -20.07 2.58
CA ASN A 547 -21.87 -20.63 1.62
C ASN A 547 -23.29 -20.26 2.07
N PRO A 548 -24.02 -19.40 1.33
CA PRO A 548 -25.39 -18.99 1.66
C PRO A 548 -26.38 -20.16 1.80
N ASP A 549 -26.05 -21.32 1.21
CA ASP A 549 -26.88 -22.53 1.28
C ASP A 549 -26.52 -23.43 2.48
N SER A 550 -25.55 -23.03 3.31
CA SER A 550 -25.04 -23.81 4.45
C SER A 550 -25.13 -23.02 5.76
N PRO A 551 -26.14 -23.30 6.61
CA PRO A 551 -26.36 -22.60 7.88
C PRO A 551 -25.11 -22.52 8.80
N PRO A 552 -24.31 -23.58 8.99
CA PRO A 552 -23.10 -23.51 9.82
C PRO A 552 -22.09 -22.45 9.37
N THR A 553 -21.97 -22.23 8.05
CA THR A 553 -21.03 -21.23 7.51
C THR A 553 -21.55 -19.80 7.68
N MET A 554 -22.88 -19.63 7.63
CA MET A 554 -23.53 -18.36 7.94
C MET A 554 -23.38 -18.00 9.42
N GLU A 555 -23.43 -18.98 10.32
CA GLU A 555 -23.20 -18.78 11.76
C GLU A 555 -21.77 -18.32 12.06
N ILE A 556 -20.78 -18.97 11.44
CA ILE A 556 -19.37 -18.57 11.54
C ILE A 556 -19.17 -17.12 11.07
N MET A 557 -19.80 -16.75 9.95
CA MET A 557 -19.74 -15.40 9.40
C MET A 557 -20.34 -14.37 10.36
N ALA A 558 -21.51 -14.65 10.93
CA ALA A 558 -22.14 -13.78 11.91
C ALA A 558 -21.31 -13.61 13.18
N ALA A 559 -20.73 -14.70 13.72
CA ALA A 559 -19.92 -14.65 14.93
C ALA A 559 -18.68 -13.77 14.75
N VAL A 560 -17.99 -13.92 13.61
CA VAL A 560 -16.84 -13.09 13.23
C VAL A 560 -17.23 -11.62 13.07
N MET A 561 -18.37 -11.36 12.40
CA MET A 561 -18.89 -10.00 12.21
C MET A 561 -19.25 -9.34 13.54
N ALA A 562 -20.05 -10.03 14.36
CA ALA A 562 -20.48 -9.52 15.65
C ALA A 562 -19.27 -9.21 16.55
N ALA A 563 -18.29 -10.12 16.62
CA ALA A 563 -17.10 -9.95 17.44
C ALA A 563 -16.25 -8.74 16.98
N GLY A 564 -16.07 -8.52 15.68
CA GLY A 564 -15.32 -7.35 15.20
C GLY A 564 -16.02 -6.00 15.46
N MET A 565 -17.32 -5.96 15.70
CA MET A 565 -17.99 -4.71 16.10
C MET A 565 -17.67 -4.33 17.56
N VAL A 566 -17.34 -5.31 18.41
CA VAL A 566 -17.24 -5.13 19.88
C VAL A 566 -16.13 -4.17 20.33
N PRO A 567 -14.85 -4.30 19.89
CA PRO A 567 -13.77 -3.48 20.44
C PRO A 567 -14.03 -1.97 20.37
N PRO A 568 -14.32 -1.37 19.20
CA PRO A 568 -14.56 0.08 19.11
C PRO A 568 -15.83 0.54 19.83
N LEU A 569 -16.90 -0.25 19.84
CA LEU A 569 -18.11 0.04 20.62
C LEU A 569 -17.81 0.07 22.12
N ALA A 570 -17.07 -0.91 22.62
CA ALA A 570 -16.72 -1.02 24.03
C ALA A 570 -15.81 0.13 24.50
N ILE A 571 -14.84 0.54 23.67
CA ILE A 571 -13.98 1.69 23.97
C ILE A 571 -14.76 3.00 24.00
N SER A 572 -15.69 3.18 23.07
CA SER A 572 -16.58 4.35 23.09
C SER A 572 -17.40 4.41 24.39
N VAL A 573 -17.97 3.28 24.82
CA VAL A 573 -18.70 3.20 26.09
C VAL A 573 -17.78 3.43 27.29
N ALA A 574 -16.60 2.82 27.33
CA ALA A 574 -15.66 2.96 28.44
C ALA A 574 -15.16 4.41 28.63
N THR A 575 -14.84 5.08 27.52
CA THR A 575 -14.41 6.50 27.52
C THR A 575 -15.55 7.44 27.89
N PHE A 576 -16.78 7.14 27.49
CA PHE A 576 -17.97 7.89 27.87
C PHE A 576 -18.31 7.73 29.37
N LEU A 577 -18.28 6.50 29.91
CA LEU A 577 -18.63 6.22 31.30
C LEU A 577 -17.58 6.73 32.30
N ARG A 578 -16.29 6.63 31.96
CA ARG A 578 -15.18 6.96 32.86
C ARG A 578 -14.09 7.78 32.15
N PRO A 579 -14.41 8.99 31.65
CA PRO A 579 -13.47 9.81 30.88
C PRO A 579 -12.18 10.15 31.64
N ARG A 580 -12.22 10.20 32.98
CA ARG A 580 -11.05 10.47 33.83
C ARG A 580 -9.98 9.37 33.82
N LEU A 581 -10.28 8.18 33.29
CA LEU A 581 -9.31 7.08 33.15
C LEU A 581 -8.52 7.15 31.83
N PHE A 582 -8.85 8.12 30.98
CA PHE A 582 -8.33 8.27 29.63
C PHE A 582 -7.73 9.66 29.45
N THR A 583 -6.77 9.78 28.55
CA THR A 583 -6.23 11.05 28.08
C THR A 583 -7.29 11.81 27.26
N LYS A 584 -7.10 13.11 27.06
CA LYS A 584 -8.01 13.91 26.23
C LYS A 584 -8.12 13.37 24.80
N ALA A 585 -6.99 12.99 24.21
CA ALA A 585 -6.94 12.38 22.88
C ALA A 585 -7.69 11.04 22.83
N GLU A 586 -7.53 10.18 23.84
CA GLU A 586 -8.30 8.93 23.95
C GLU A 586 -9.81 9.19 24.10
N VAL A 587 -10.22 10.22 24.85
CA VAL A 587 -11.64 10.58 24.96
C VAL A 587 -12.20 11.10 23.63
N GLU A 588 -11.46 11.91 22.89
CA GLU A 588 -11.86 12.41 21.57
C GLU A 588 -11.97 11.27 20.56
N ASN A 589 -10.98 10.39 20.50
CA ASN A 589 -11.02 9.18 19.67
C ASN A 589 -12.16 8.23 20.09
N GLY A 590 -12.48 8.17 21.39
CA GLY A 590 -13.58 7.36 21.90
C GLY A 590 -14.95 7.85 21.42
N ARG A 591 -15.11 9.16 21.19
CA ARG A 591 -16.35 9.75 20.66
C ARG A 591 -16.61 9.42 19.20
N SER A 592 -15.58 9.13 18.41
CA SER A 592 -15.74 8.67 17.02
C SER A 592 -15.79 7.14 16.90
N ALA A 593 -15.27 6.42 17.89
CA ALA A 593 -15.18 4.96 17.88
C ALA A 593 -16.54 4.24 17.77
N TRP A 594 -17.65 4.77 18.29
CA TRP A 594 -18.95 4.11 18.16
C TRP A 594 -19.35 3.91 16.70
N LEU A 595 -19.11 4.90 15.83
CA LEU A 595 -19.45 4.82 14.42
C LEU A 595 -18.57 3.81 13.69
N LEU A 596 -17.28 3.75 14.05
CA LEU A 596 -16.35 2.75 13.53
C LEU A 596 -16.82 1.34 13.91
N GLY A 597 -17.26 1.16 15.15
CA GLY A 597 -17.78 -0.13 15.61
C GLY A 597 -19.10 -0.53 14.97
N LEU A 598 -20.03 0.40 14.82
CA LEU A 598 -21.24 0.16 14.02
C LEU A 598 -20.92 -0.17 12.56
N SER A 599 -19.77 0.29 12.04
CA SER A 599 -19.32 0.01 10.68
C SER A 599 -18.41 -1.22 10.57
N PHE A 600 -18.25 -2.01 11.64
CA PHE A 600 -17.34 -3.15 11.68
C PHE A 600 -15.87 -2.80 11.35
N ILE A 601 -15.41 -1.63 11.81
CA ILE A 601 -14.03 -1.17 11.68
C ILE A 601 -13.34 -1.34 13.05
N THR A 602 -12.74 -2.51 13.25
CA THR A 602 -12.03 -2.88 14.49
C THR A 602 -10.84 -1.97 14.82
N GLU A 603 -10.23 -1.39 13.77
CA GLU A 603 -9.03 -0.57 13.77
C GLU A 603 -9.20 0.72 14.58
N GLY A 604 -10.43 1.15 14.83
CA GLY A 604 -10.73 2.30 15.70
C GLY A 604 -10.17 2.19 17.12
N VAL A 605 -9.74 1.00 17.53
CA VAL A 605 -9.13 0.73 18.84
C VAL A 605 -7.60 0.77 18.82
N ILE A 606 -6.94 0.73 17.66
CA ILE A 606 -5.46 0.70 17.56
C ILE A 606 -4.80 1.80 18.41
N PRO A 607 -5.25 3.08 18.40
CA PRO A 607 -4.63 4.12 19.21
C PRO A 607 -4.66 3.83 20.72
N PHE A 608 -5.69 3.13 21.20
CA PHE A 608 -5.84 2.74 22.61
C PHE A 608 -5.00 1.52 22.95
N ALA A 609 -5.02 0.51 22.07
CA ALA A 609 -4.23 -0.70 22.22
C ALA A 609 -2.72 -0.40 22.16
N ALA A 610 -2.29 0.54 21.31
CA ALA A 610 -0.90 0.99 21.26
C ALA A 610 -0.47 1.73 22.55
N ALA A 611 -1.39 2.49 23.17
CA ALA A 611 -1.11 3.23 24.40
C ALA A 611 -1.12 2.35 25.67
N ASP A 612 -1.98 1.33 25.73
CA ASP A 612 -2.15 0.47 26.91
C ASP A 612 -2.50 -1.00 26.52
N PRO A 613 -1.58 -1.73 25.86
CA PRO A 613 -1.88 -3.01 25.22
C PRO A 613 -2.34 -4.09 26.21
N LEU A 614 -1.70 -4.14 27.38
CA LEU A 614 -1.97 -5.15 28.40
C LEU A 614 -3.37 -5.04 29.03
N ARG A 615 -4.00 -3.87 28.92
CA ARG A 615 -5.35 -3.66 29.46
C ARG A 615 -6.42 -3.65 28.38
N ILE A 616 -6.09 -3.13 27.20
CA ILE A 616 -7.06 -3.02 26.11
C ILE A 616 -7.24 -4.37 25.41
N ILE A 617 -6.16 -5.04 24.99
CA ILE A 617 -6.25 -6.25 24.17
C ILE A 617 -6.96 -7.40 24.92
N PRO A 618 -6.58 -7.77 26.16
CA PRO A 618 -7.26 -8.86 26.86
C PRO A 618 -8.73 -8.54 27.16
N ALA A 619 -9.06 -7.27 27.43
CA ALA A 619 -10.44 -6.88 27.68
C ALA A 619 -11.31 -6.98 26.42
N THR A 620 -10.80 -6.53 25.28
CA THR A 620 -11.52 -6.64 23.99
C THR A 620 -11.63 -8.09 23.53
N MET A 621 -10.60 -8.91 23.76
CA MET A 621 -10.64 -10.36 23.50
C MET A 621 -11.70 -11.05 24.34
N ALA A 622 -11.84 -10.71 25.62
CA ALA A 622 -12.86 -11.28 26.49
C ALA A 622 -14.28 -10.96 26.01
N GLY A 623 -14.54 -9.71 25.59
CA GLY A 623 -15.84 -9.37 25.00
C GLY A 623 -16.06 -10.05 23.64
N GLY A 624 -15.04 -10.13 22.79
CA GLY A 624 -15.09 -10.87 21.53
C GLY A 624 -15.46 -12.35 21.74
N ALA A 625 -14.82 -13.01 22.70
CA ALA A 625 -15.11 -14.39 23.08
C ALA A 625 -16.58 -14.58 23.51
N VAL A 626 -17.10 -13.65 24.34
CA VAL A 626 -18.50 -13.67 24.78
C VAL A 626 -19.45 -13.49 23.60
N THR A 627 -19.17 -12.51 22.72
CA THR A 627 -20.01 -12.25 21.54
C THR A 627 -20.00 -13.43 20.58
N GLY A 628 -18.84 -14.00 20.28
CA GLY A 628 -18.75 -15.17 19.40
C GLY A 628 -19.47 -16.39 19.99
N ALA A 629 -19.29 -16.65 21.29
CA ALA A 629 -19.98 -17.76 21.98
C ALA A 629 -21.50 -17.59 21.93
N LEU A 630 -22.02 -16.40 22.24
CA LEU A 630 -23.46 -16.11 22.22
C LEU A 630 -24.03 -16.13 20.81
N SER A 631 -23.31 -15.59 19.82
CA SER A 631 -23.73 -15.62 18.42
C SER A 631 -23.93 -17.06 17.94
N MET A 632 -22.98 -17.95 18.23
CA MET A 632 -23.09 -19.36 17.86
C MET A 632 -24.16 -20.09 18.69
N ALA A 633 -24.26 -19.81 20.00
CA ALA A 633 -25.28 -20.43 20.87
C ALA A 633 -26.72 -20.10 20.45
N MET A 634 -26.91 -18.90 19.89
CA MET A 634 -28.22 -18.42 19.43
C MET A 634 -28.47 -18.73 17.96
N HIS A 635 -27.59 -19.46 17.27
CA HIS A 635 -27.70 -19.79 15.84
C HIS A 635 -27.93 -18.54 14.98
N VAL A 636 -27.17 -17.48 15.26
CA VAL A 636 -27.23 -16.23 14.49
C VAL A 636 -26.49 -16.44 13.18
N GLY A 637 -27.10 -16.16 12.04
CA GLY A 637 -26.50 -16.35 10.72
C GLY A 637 -26.32 -15.04 9.94
N SER A 638 -25.31 -14.96 9.07
CA SER A 638 -25.13 -13.86 8.12
C SER A 638 -25.02 -14.39 6.69
N ARG A 639 -25.90 -13.91 5.80
CA ARG A 639 -25.91 -14.27 4.38
C ARG A 639 -24.93 -13.44 3.53
N ALA A 640 -24.42 -12.35 4.09
CA ALA A 640 -23.53 -11.44 3.39
C ALA A 640 -22.16 -11.35 4.11
N PRO A 641 -21.05 -11.42 3.38
CA PRO A 641 -19.70 -11.31 3.92
C PRO A 641 -19.30 -9.84 4.09
N HIS A 642 -20.13 -9.06 4.78
CA HIS A 642 -19.84 -7.65 5.07
C HIS A 642 -20.38 -7.30 6.46
N GLY A 643 -19.70 -6.42 7.18
CA GLY A 643 -19.98 -6.15 8.58
C GLY A 643 -20.79 -4.88 8.84
N GLY A 644 -21.26 -4.74 10.08
CA GLY A 644 -21.83 -3.50 10.59
C GLY A 644 -23.34 -3.37 10.40
N VAL A 645 -23.85 -2.20 10.78
CA VAL A 645 -25.27 -1.85 10.70
C VAL A 645 -25.83 -1.91 9.28
N PHE A 646 -24.97 -1.79 8.28
CA PHE A 646 -25.32 -1.75 6.86
C PHE A 646 -25.84 -3.07 6.31
N VAL A 647 -25.65 -4.18 7.03
CA VAL A 647 -26.12 -5.51 6.60
C VAL A 647 -27.11 -6.13 7.56
N PHE A 648 -27.69 -5.36 8.49
CA PHE A 648 -28.63 -5.88 9.48
C PHE A 648 -29.83 -6.62 8.88
N PHE A 649 -30.26 -6.21 7.68
CA PHE A 649 -31.31 -6.92 6.96
C PHE A 649 -30.90 -8.34 6.55
N ALA A 650 -29.60 -8.60 6.33
CA ALA A 650 -28.99 -9.87 5.92
C ALA A 650 -28.65 -10.84 7.07
N ILE A 651 -29.05 -10.49 8.30
CA ILE A 651 -28.80 -11.26 9.51
C ILE A 651 -30.03 -12.11 9.88
N GLU A 652 -29.80 -13.40 10.07
CA GLU A 652 -30.77 -14.34 10.66
C GLU A 652 -30.66 -14.30 12.19
N ASN A 653 -31.81 -14.37 12.88
CA ASN A 653 -31.90 -14.13 14.33
C ASN A 653 -31.27 -12.78 14.74
N PHE A 654 -31.78 -11.69 14.16
CA PHE A 654 -31.31 -10.33 14.42
C PHE A 654 -31.26 -9.95 15.91
N LEU A 655 -32.26 -10.37 16.69
CA LEU A 655 -32.27 -10.10 18.13
C LEU A 655 -31.08 -10.78 18.84
N GLY A 656 -30.77 -12.03 18.48
CA GLY A 656 -29.59 -12.73 18.99
C GLY A 656 -28.29 -12.04 18.62
N PHE A 657 -28.17 -11.54 17.39
CA PHE A 657 -27.01 -10.78 16.92
C PHE A 657 -26.76 -9.53 17.79
N VAL A 658 -27.81 -8.72 18.00
CA VAL A 658 -27.73 -7.50 18.81
C VAL A 658 -27.40 -7.83 20.27
N LEU A 659 -28.05 -8.85 20.85
CA LEU A 659 -27.78 -9.27 22.24
C LEU A 659 -26.35 -9.76 22.43
N ALA A 660 -25.81 -10.52 21.48
CA ALA A 660 -24.43 -11.00 21.51
C ALA A 660 -23.42 -9.84 21.47
N ILE A 661 -23.64 -8.85 20.60
CA ILE A 661 -22.80 -7.64 20.53
C ILE A 661 -22.88 -6.84 21.83
N LEU A 662 -24.09 -6.59 22.34
CA LEU A 662 -24.29 -5.83 23.57
C LEU A 662 -23.62 -6.51 24.77
N ALA A 663 -23.73 -7.83 24.88
CA ALA A 663 -23.10 -8.59 25.95
C ALA A 663 -21.57 -8.46 25.92
N GLY A 664 -20.94 -8.69 24.76
CA GLY A 664 -19.48 -8.54 24.63
C GLY A 664 -19.00 -7.10 24.77
N MET A 665 -19.79 -6.13 24.31
CA MET A 665 -19.53 -4.70 24.50
C MET A 665 -19.50 -4.34 25.99
N VAL A 666 -20.50 -4.80 26.76
CA VAL A 666 -20.57 -4.58 28.20
C VAL A 666 -19.38 -5.25 28.92
N VAL A 667 -19.06 -6.50 28.57
CA VAL A 667 -17.92 -7.22 29.16
C VAL A 667 -16.60 -6.50 28.88
N SER A 668 -16.34 -6.15 27.62
CA SER A 668 -15.13 -5.40 27.24
C SER A 668 -15.05 -4.04 27.95
N ALA A 669 -16.14 -3.26 27.93
CA ALA A 669 -16.15 -1.93 28.55
C ALA A 669 -15.94 -2.00 30.06
N ALA A 670 -16.59 -2.95 30.74
CA ALA A 670 -16.41 -3.19 32.17
C ALA A 670 -14.97 -3.60 32.50
N LEU A 671 -14.38 -4.52 31.74
CA LEU A 671 -13.00 -4.96 31.93
C LEU A 671 -12.00 -3.84 31.68
N VAL A 672 -12.16 -3.05 30.62
CA VAL A 672 -11.30 -1.87 30.37
C VAL A 672 -11.39 -0.90 31.55
N VAL A 673 -12.60 -0.59 32.03
CA VAL A 673 -12.79 0.33 33.16
C VAL A 673 -12.17 -0.24 34.43
N VAL A 674 -12.34 -1.53 34.74
CA VAL A 674 -11.78 -2.18 35.92
C VAL A 674 -10.25 -2.20 35.85
N LEU A 675 -9.68 -2.65 34.74
CA LEU A 675 -8.22 -2.75 34.55
C LEU A 675 -7.55 -1.38 34.60
N LYS A 676 -8.14 -0.33 34.00
CA LYS A 676 -7.61 1.04 34.10
C LYS A 676 -7.88 1.67 35.47
N SER A 677 -8.92 1.27 36.20
CA SER A 677 -9.21 1.72 37.57
C SER A 677 -8.35 1.05 38.64
N ALA A 678 -7.74 -0.10 38.36
CA ALA A 678 -6.87 -0.82 39.29
C ALA A 678 -5.58 -0.05 39.66
N LYS A 679 -5.39 1.16 39.12
CA LYS A 679 -4.33 2.08 39.55
C LYS A 679 -4.78 2.88 40.77
N LYS A 680 -4.17 2.61 41.94
CA LYS A 680 -4.16 3.52 43.10
C LYS A 680 -2.74 3.72 43.65
N LYS A 681 -2.35 5.01 43.72
CA LYS A 681 -1.25 5.67 44.45
C LYS A 681 0.20 5.36 44.05
N SER A 682 0.79 6.20 43.22
CA SER A 682 2.16 6.68 43.53
C SER A 682 2.07 7.58 44.78
N PRO A 683 3.01 7.51 45.73
CA PRO A 683 3.01 8.40 46.87
C PRO A 683 3.18 9.84 46.37
N ALA A 684 2.42 10.78 46.95
CA ALA A 684 2.69 12.20 46.75
C ALA A 684 4.14 12.49 47.18
N PRO A 685 4.87 13.38 46.48
CA PRO A 685 6.19 13.79 46.93
C PRO A 685 6.03 14.39 48.33
N ALA A 686 6.81 13.87 49.29
CA ALA A 686 6.85 14.42 50.63
C ALA A 686 7.29 15.89 50.53
N ALA A 687 6.42 16.80 50.97
CA ALA A 687 6.80 18.17 51.22
C ALA A 687 7.52 18.22 52.57
N ALA A 688 8.85 18.28 52.54
CA ALA A 688 9.73 18.94 53.52
C ALA A 688 11.14 18.96 52.94
#